data_AF-A0A6L3SQS1-F1
#
_entry.id   AF-A0A6L3SQS1-F1
#
_cell.length_a   1.000
_cell.length_b   1.000
_cell.length_c   1.000
_cell.angle_alpha   90.00
_cell.angle_beta   90.00
_cell.angle_gamma   90.00
#
_symmetry.space_group_name_H-M   'P 1'
#
loop_
_entity.id
_entity.type
_entity.pdbx_description
1 polymer ?
#
loop_
_entity_poly.entity_id
_entity_poly.type
_entity_poly.pdbx_seq_one_letter_code
_entity_poly.pdbx_strand_id
1 'polypeptide(L)'
;MTHTIDGSLTDWTSADRLDLPGLSRPGLALYGTYEAGQYVFGLSTGTAIGAGTTFWLNTDRNAATGAQAFAGAETGAEFYVDFRNDPATAKPVPYLYKLDSAGAETFLGAMTAAYSADETTVEFSVPSAALAQTVIGLDLKIDVNNDANATLPLSYGGNTLTVKDPASLPPVTAHPLKIGIVYSETSAKAYFGGGDAGEMSYSHLFMAAQNQATAAGIPFDVLSEGDLTNLAKISGYDALVFPSFRNVPADKVAAIQDVLTDAVYKYHVGLITAGDFMTNGVATTANPLGDPIAGDPYIRMKTLLDVTRVDGASGAGVDVKAGDLTNPMLDGYTANEQIRHYDNFSTSWYGSADGAAVSQIATQNVTLAGATSAHNAVIGTVTGAKNVHFASESFLGDNNMLQHAIDYIVDPASGPNLSLHMSRDKAIVASRTDMDQAMEIADVTPVDGSDGIYKKLQPILDQWKKDYNFVGSYYVDVGDGTDGRETNWDVSGPFYKQLLAAGNEIGSHSLTHPDNTNGLTSEKYASEFGTSRDIINAKLGITIQGAAVPGAPEFLPASKAIEQYYSYISGGAALVGAGYPGAIGHLTPDDGKVYIAPNMSFDFTLVGFQKKTAAEASDQWQAEFKSLISHSDMPVVVWPWHDYGPTNWVTDENIVPSYNTAMYTNLIKTAYEAGSEFVTLGDLAQRVASFDASSLTYGYDAATSTLSASVHTPDAGKFALNLGDLGTSKIKGVTGWYAYDDDSVFVDRDGGDYKIVLGATQDDVTHLYDIADRAELVNVSGDGTNLTFTAVGEGTYLIDLADPAGRTVEVKSETDPNLVKTLTGDKLAITLTGLGSHTVAVTMVGSTGGGGGGTTDPGGGTGGGGGTTDPGGGTGGGGGTTDPGGGGSPGDLPNRSSFGTVSHDVQSPAGEVYALYDAIFDRPSDPVGQQYWTNALNTGMSLHELAATLLASPEGQAHLPATDSVAFIESLYQSALHRGSDSEGLQYWLAALDHGADRADLAGGFALSTENVASIQSALDIGIFTPDLEASQVARLYYGLLDRAPDASGLHVWTAALEGGTALASIAQGFLASGEYAAKFAGLTDAAYIEALYDGALGRHAEANGLQGWTSALANGATRAEVAVGIAESSEAQNHLLSQIESGWHLVA
;
A
#
# COMPACT_ATOMS: atom_id res chain seq x y z
N MET A 1 -16.00 -25.16 31.91
CA MET A 1 -17.07 -25.07 32.92
C MET A 1 -17.85 -26.38 32.87
N THR A 2 -18.58 -26.79 33.91
CA THR A 2 -19.43 -28.00 33.86
C THR A 2 -20.88 -27.52 33.75
N HIS A 3 -21.61 -28.04 32.77
CA HIS A 3 -22.99 -27.66 32.51
C HIS A 3 -23.92 -28.29 33.55
N THR A 4 -24.88 -27.52 34.03
CA THR A 4 -25.83 -27.96 35.06
C THR A 4 -27.16 -28.30 34.41
N ILE A 5 -27.60 -29.56 34.51
CA ILE A 5 -28.90 -30.01 33.98
C ILE A 5 -30.03 -29.45 34.88
N ASP A 6 -30.51 -28.25 34.58
CA ASP A 6 -31.55 -27.54 35.33
C ASP A 6 -32.72 -27.00 34.48
N GLY A 7 -32.65 -27.19 33.16
CA GLY A 7 -33.65 -26.76 32.19
C GLY A 7 -33.44 -25.34 31.69
N SER A 8 -32.23 -24.77 31.87
CA SER A 8 -31.84 -23.42 31.48
C SER A 8 -30.63 -23.46 30.57
N LEU A 9 -30.58 -22.60 29.55
CA LEU A 9 -29.44 -22.55 28.62
C LEU A 9 -28.42 -21.45 28.99
N THR A 10 -28.46 -20.94 30.22
CA THR A 10 -27.68 -19.77 30.63
C THR A 10 -26.18 -20.03 30.78
N ASP A 11 -25.77 -21.28 31.00
CA ASP A 11 -24.38 -21.71 31.10
C ASP A 11 -23.81 -22.24 29.77
N TRP A 12 -24.63 -22.30 28.72
CA TRP A 12 -24.23 -22.72 27.38
C TRP A 12 -23.67 -21.55 26.57
N THR A 13 -22.64 -21.83 25.76
CA THR A 13 -21.96 -20.82 24.94
C THR A 13 -22.17 -21.04 23.44
N SER A 14 -21.76 -20.07 22.63
CA SER A 14 -21.70 -20.25 21.16
C SER A 14 -20.77 -21.40 20.76
N ALA A 15 -19.73 -21.70 21.56
CA ALA A 15 -18.86 -22.83 21.32
C ALA A 15 -19.57 -24.18 21.55
N ASP A 16 -20.68 -24.24 22.29
CA ASP A 16 -21.44 -25.47 22.50
C ASP A 16 -22.57 -25.65 21.48
N ARG A 17 -22.79 -24.66 20.60
CA ARG A 17 -23.86 -24.64 19.60
C ARG A 17 -23.60 -25.64 18.48
N LEU A 18 -24.63 -26.39 18.07
CA LEU A 18 -24.53 -27.41 17.02
C LEU A 18 -25.35 -27.10 15.76
N ASP A 19 -26.49 -26.41 15.89
CA ASP A 19 -27.32 -25.97 14.76
C ASP A 19 -26.76 -24.70 14.13
N LEU A 20 -25.67 -24.87 13.39
CA LEU A 20 -24.99 -23.83 12.63
C LEU A 20 -25.84 -23.31 11.44
N PRO A 21 -25.52 -22.15 10.84
CA PRO A 21 -26.23 -21.64 9.67
C PRO A 21 -26.30 -22.67 8.53
N GLY A 22 -27.39 -22.69 7.77
CA GLY A 22 -27.67 -23.73 6.76
C GLY A 22 -28.08 -25.10 7.33
N LEU A 23 -27.73 -25.42 8.57
CA LEU A 23 -28.17 -26.63 9.29
C LEU A 23 -29.35 -26.36 10.23
N SER A 24 -29.51 -25.11 10.66
CA SER A 24 -30.49 -24.68 11.66
C SER A 24 -31.92 -24.55 11.10
N ARG A 25 -32.87 -24.46 12.02
CA ARG A 25 -34.28 -24.14 11.73
C ARG A 25 -34.74 -22.98 12.61
N PRO A 26 -35.49 -22.00 12.08
CA PRO A 26 -36.01 -20.90 12.88
C PRO A 26 -36.80 -21.40 14.10
N GLY A 27 -36.46 -20.89 15.28
CA GLY A 27 -37.11 -21.25 16.54
C GLY A 27 -36.67 -22.58 17.15
N LEU A 28 -35.65 -23.25 16.59
CA LEU A 28 -34.96 -24.36 17.22
C LEU A 28 -33.56 -23.93 17.65
N ALA A 29 -33.09 -24.55 18.73
CA ALA A 29 -31.82 -24.25 19.33
C ALA A 29 -31.19 -25.51 19.93
N LEU A 30 -30.06 -25.96 19.39
CA LEU A 30 -29.38 -27.16 19.83
C LEU A 30 -27.95 -26.88 20.30
N TYR A 31 -27.65 -27.36 21.49
CA TYR A 31 -26.32 -27.35 22.07
C TYR A 31 -25.90 -28.75 22.47
N GLY A 32 -24.60 -29.01 22.42
CA GLY A 32 -24.04 -30.26 22.94
C GLY A 32 -22.56 -30.21 23.20
N THR A 33 -22.14 -30.87 24.27
CA THR A 33 -20.74 -30.97 24.69
C THR A 33 -20.46 -32.33 25.31
N TYR A 34 -19.18 -32.64 25.53
CA TYR A 34 -18.77 -33.83 26.26
C TYR A 34 -17.97 -33.43 27.49
N GLU A 35 -18.43 -33.86 28.66
CA GLU A 35 -17.81 -33.55 29.94
C GLU A 35 -18.08 -34.65 30.97
N ALA A 36 -17.12 -34.85 31.88
CA ALA A 36 -17.24 -35.80 33.00
C ALA A 36 -17.72 -37.21 32.61
N GLY A 37 -17.39 -37.70 31.40
CA GLY A 37 -17.81 -39.02 30.92
C GLY A 37 -19.25 -39.09 30.40
N GLN A 38 -19.84 -37.95 30.04
CA GLN A 38 -21.21 -37.82 29.54
C GLN A 38 -21.24 -36.92 28.30
N TYR A 39 -22.10 -37.24 27.35
CA TYR A 39 -22.59 -36.28 26.36
C TYR A 39 -23.73 -35.50 26.98
N VAL A 40 -23.63 -34.18 27.04
CA VAL A 40 -24.66 -33.28 27.59
C VAL A 40 -25.28 -32.53 26.43
N PHE A 41 -26.60 -32.41 26.43
CA PHE A 41 -27.38 -31.76 25.39
C PHE A 41 -28.32 -30.72 25.98
N GLY A 42 -28.45 -29.59 25.30
CA GLY A 42 -29.47 -28.58 25.52
C GLY A 42 -30.28 -28.38 24.26
N LEU A 43 -31.61 -28.50 24.32
CA LEU A 43 -32.52 -28.26 23.20
C LEU A 43 -33.58 -27.25 23.62
N SER A 44 -33.74 -26.19 22.84
CA SER A 44 -34.81 -25.21 22.98
C SER A 44 -35.62 -25.10 21.69
N THR A 45 -36.93 -24.94 21.82
CA THR A 45 -37.88 -24.96 20.71
C THR A 45 -38.96 -23.90 20.89
N GLY A 46 -39.64 -23.49 19.82
CA GLY A 46 -40.78 -22.56 19.90
C GLY A 46 -42.07 -23.16 20.47
N THR A 47 -42.11 -24.48 20.68
CA THR A 47 -43.24 -25.25 21.22
C THR A 47 -42.77 -26.19 22.31
N ALA A 48 -43.68 -26.69 23.15
CA ALA A 48 -43.31 -27.63 24.21
C ALA A 48 -42.73 -28.93 23.62
N ILE A 49 -41.59 -29.38 24.18
CA ILE A 49 -40.91 -30.60 23.81
C ILE A 49 -41.67 -31.77 24.44
N GLY A 50 -42.19 -32.66 23.62
CA GLY A 50 -43.12 -33.72 24.01
C GLY A 50 -42.66 -35.12 23.60
N ALA A 51 -43.54 -36.09 23.90
CA ALA A 51 -43.34 -37.46 23.45
C ALA A 51 -43.34 -37.55 21.91
N GLY A 52 -42.33 -38.21 21.33
CA GLY A 52 -42.06 -38.22 19.89
C GLY A 52 -40.81 -37.45 19.47
N THR A 53 -40.14 -36.77 20.41
CA THR A 53 -38.80 -36.22 20.16
C THR A 53 -37.77 -37.36 20.18
N THR A 54 -36.88 -37.40 19.19
CA THR A 54 -35.87 -38.45 18.99
C THR A 54 -34.50 -37.86 18.66
N PHE A 55 -33.46 -38.32 19.35
CA PHE A 55 -32.06 -38.07 18.99
C PHE A 55 -31.44 -39.37 18.47
N TRP A 56 -31.07 -39.40 17.20
CA TRP A 56 -30.32 -40.49 16.57
C TRP A 56 -28.83 -40.30 16.82
N LEU A 57 -28.17 -41.30 17.40
CA LEU A 57 -26.78 -41.22 17.84
C LEU A 57 -25.93 -42.20 17.01
N ASN A 58 -24.99 -41.65 16.23
CA ASN A 58 -24.02 -42.41 15.44
C ASN A 58 -22.64 -42.29 16.08
N THR A 59 -22.16 -43.44 16.58
CA THR A 59 -20.97 -43.54 17.43
C THR A 59 -19.70 -43.92 16.67
N ASP A 60 -19.80 -44.47 15.47
CA ASP A 60 -18.63 -44.75 14.61
C ASP A 60 -18.44 -43.68 13.52
N ARG A 61 -19.34 -42.69 13.48
CA ARG A 61 -19.40 -41.59 12.51
C ARG A 61 -19.43 -42.07 11.06
N ASN A 62 -20.01 -43.25 10.84
CA ASN A 62 -20.15 -43.83 9.51
C ASN A 62 -21.62 -44.04 9.19
N ALA A 63 -22.17 -43.17 8.35
CA ALA A 63 -23.58 -43.23 7.95
C ALA A 63 -23.96 -44.50 7.17
N ALA A 64 -22.97 -45.26 6.67
CA ALA A 64 -23.17 -46.51 5.95
C ALA A 64 -23.29 -47.73 6.89
N THR A 65 -22.87 -47.61 8.15
CA THR A 65 -23.08 -48.60 9.21
C THR A 65 -24.26 -48.16 10.08
N GLY A 66 -24.80 -49.06 10.92
CA GLY A 66 -25.92 -48.72 11.82
C GLY A 66 -27.31 -48.63 11.16
N ALA A 67 -28.30 -48.21 11.94
CA ALA A 67 -29.70 -48.15 11.54
C ALA A 67 -30.07 -46.81 10.90
N GLN A 68 -31.04 -46.86 9.98
CA GLN A 68 -31.56 -45.69 9.27
C GLN A 68 -32.93 -45.29 9.85
N ALA A 69 -33.12 -44.02 10.19
CA ALA A 69 -34.43 -43.51 10.63
C ALA A 69 -35.51 -43.72 9.55
N PHE A 70 -35.13 -43.52 8.29
CA PHE A 70 -35.91 -43.80 7.09
C PHE A 70 -34.97 -43.92 5.88
N ALA A 71 -35.48 -44.38 4.73
CA ALA A 71 -34.66 -44.51 3.53
C ALA A 71 -34.07 -43.15 3.09
N GLY A 72 -32.73 -43.06 3.00
CA GLY A 72 -32.01 -41.83 2.66
C GLY A 72 -31.78 -40.87 3.84
N ALA A 73 -32.12 -41.27 5.07
CA ALA A 73 -31.85 -40.47 6.26
C ALA A 73 -30.36 -40.33 6.57
N GLU A 74 -29.54 -41.31 6.15
CA GLU A 74 -28.10 -41.38 6.40
C GLU A 74 -27.75 -41.18 7.88
N THR A 75 -28.58 -41.69 8.80
CA THR A 75 -28.33 -41.57 10.25
C THR A 75 -27.19 -42.49 10.68
N GLY A 76 -27.20 -43.72 10.19
CA GLY A 76 -26.26 -44.76 10.61
C GLY A 76 -26.18 -44.90 12.13
N ALA A 77 -27.32 -44.90 12.81
CA ALA A 77 -27.36 -44.82 14.26
C ALA A 77 -27.21 -46.20 14.91
N GLU A 78 -26.29 -46.34 15.86
CA GLU A 78 -26.20 -47.51 16.76
C GLU A 78 -27.08 -47.33 17.99
N PHE A 79 -27.41 -46.09 18.34
CA PHE A 79 -28.21 -45.76 19.50
C PHE A 79 -29.20 -44.63 19.17
N TYR A 80 -30.24 -44.51 19.97
CA TYR A 80 -31.10 -43.33 19.93
C TYR A 80 -31.71 -43.05 21.30
N VAL A 81 -32.04 -41.78 21.53
CA VAL A 81 -32.80 -41.33 22.70
C VAL A 81 -34.20 -40.98 22.26
N ASP A 82 -35.20 -41.63 22.85
CA ASP A 82 -36.62 -41.45 22.55
C ASP A 82 -37.34 -40.85 23.75
N PHE A 83 -38.04 -39.74 23.52
CA PHE A 83 -38.80 -39.04 24.54
C PHE A 83 -40.18 -39.68 24.64
N ARG A 84 -40.49 -40.27 25.80
CA ARG A 84 -41.80 -40.88 26.07
C ARG A 84 -42.39 -40.33 27.36
N ASN A 85 -43.71 -40.23 27.42
CA ASN A 85 -44.37 -39.77 28.64
C ASN A 85 -44.16 -40.77 29.79
N ASP A 86 -43.64 -40.29 30.91
CA ASP A 86 -43.61 -41.04 32.15
C ASP A 86 -45.04 -41.32 32.62
N PRO A 87 -45.43 -42.59 32.80
CA PRO A 87 -46.76 -42.96 33.25
C PRO A 87 -47.18 -42.32 34.59
N ALA A 88 -46.23 -41.91 35.43
CA ALA A 88 -46.49 -41.33 36.74
C ALA A 88 -46.68 -39.80 36.71
N THR A 89 -45.90 -39.09 35.90
CA THR A 89 -45.89 -37.61 35.86
C THR A 89 -46.55 -37.03 34.62
N ALA A 90 -46.82 -37.86 33.61
CA ALA A 90 -47.27 -37.48 32.26
C ALA A 90 -46.34 -36.49 31.53
N LYS A 91 -45.12 -36.29 32.05
CA LYS A 91 -44.07 -35.48 31.43
C LYS A 91 -43.18 -36.35 30.54
N PRO A 92 -42.66 -35.82 29.43
CA PRO A 92 -41.72 -36.55 28.59
C PRO A 92 -40.41 -36.82 29.35
N VAL A 93 -39.90 -38.03 29.23
CA VAL A 93 -38.62 -38.48 29.78
C VAL A 93 -37.79 -39.07 28.64
N PRO A 94 -36.51 -38.68 28.49
CA PRO A 94 -35.61 -39.28 27.51
C PRO A 94 -35.17 -40.69 27.91
N TYR A 95 -35.35 -41.65 27.01
CA TYR A 95 -34.96 -43.05 27.21
C TYR A 95 -33.94 -43.47 26.15
N LEU A 96 -32.82 -44.05 26.58
CA LEU A 96 -31.75 -44.52 25.70
C LEU A 96 -32.01 -45.96 25.24
N TYR A 97 -31.81 -46.20 23.94
CA TYR A 97 -31.91 -47.50 23.31
C TYR A 97 -30.70 -47.78 22.43
N LYS A 98 -30.35 -49.05 22.30
CA LYS A 98 -29.40 -49.57 21.32
C LYS A 98 -30.15 -50.20 20.15
N LEU A 99 -29.64 -49.98 18.94
CA LEU A 99 -30.13 -50.55 17.69
C LEU A 99 -29.15 -51.62 17.20
N ASP A 100 -29.67 -52.72 16.64
CA ASP A 100 -28.88 -53.63 15.82
C ASP A 100 -28.99 -53.26 14.33
N SER A 101 -28.23 -53.96 13.48
CA SER A 101 -28.21 -53.70 12.02
C SER A 101 -29.53 -54.03 11.31
N ALA A 102 -30.48 -54.69 11.98
CA ALA A 102 -31.83 -54.94 11.49
C ALA A 102 -32.86 -53.94 12.07
N GLY A 103 -32.43 -52.98 12.89
CA GLY A 103 -33.27 -51.98 13.55
C GLY A 103 -33.97 -52.47 14.81
N ALA A 104 -33.58 -53.61 15.39
CA ALA A 104 -34.18 -54.09 16.64
C ALA A 104 -33.67 -53.28 17.84
N GLU A 105 -34.60 -52.85 18.69
CA GLU A 105 -34.34 -51.95 19.82
C GLU A 105 -34.06 -52.74 21.13
N THR A 106 -33.02 -52.33 21.86
CA THR A 106 -32.72 -52.78 23.22
C THR A 106 -32.71 -51.60 24.18
N PHE A 107 -33.59 -51.62 25.18
CA PHE A 107 -33.68 -50.56 26.20
C PHE A 107 -32.47 -50.55 27.13
N LEU A 108 -31.86 -49.38 27.34
CA LEU A 108 -30.66 -49.20 28.18
C LEU A 108 -30.91 -48.40 29.47
N GLY A 109 -31.92 -47.52 29.51
CA GLY A 109 -32.27 -46.77 30.72
C GLY A 109 -32.91 -45.41 30.45
N ALA A 110 -33.43 -44.78 31.50
CA ALA A 110 -33.87 -43.37 31.46
C ALA A 110 -32.66 -42.44 31.66
N MET A 111 -32.62 -41.33 30.92
CA MET A 111 -31.56 -40.31 31.05
C MET A 111 -31.94 -39.26 32.08
N THR A 112 -30.93 -38.62 32.68
CA THR A 112 -31.14 -37.46 33.56
C THR A 112 -31.56 -36.28 32.71
N ALA A 113 -32.68 -35.63 33.03
CA ALA A 113 -33.18 -34.48 32.28
C ALA A 113 -33.86 -33.44 33.18
N ALA A 114 -33.82 -32.18 32.75
CA ALA A 114 -34.53 -31.07 33.35
C ALA A 114 -35.17 -30.19 32.26
N TYR A 115 -36.29 -29.53 32.59
CA TYR A 115 -37.09 -28.75 31.64
C TYR A 115 -37.33 -27.34 32.16
N SER A 116 -37.44 -26.38 31.24
CA SER A 116 -38.01 -25.06 31.56
C SER A 116 -39.45 -25.18 32.05
N ALA A 117 -39.94 -24.14 32.70
CA ALA A 117 -41.30 -24.13 33.28
C ALA A 117 -42.42 -24.33 32.23
N ASP A 118 -42.19 -23.89 31.00
CA ASP A 118 -43.09 -24.01 29.84
C ASP A 118 -42.74 -25.21 28.93
N GLU A 119 -41.75 -26.02 29.32
CA GLU A 119 -41.29 -27.23 28.61
C GLU A 119 -40.77 -26.98 27.19
N THR A 120 -40.45 -25.73 26.85
CA THR A 120 -39.86 -25.34 25.57
C THR A 120 -38.34 -25.53 25.53
N THR A 121 -37.71 -25.74 26.68
CA THR A 121 -36.28 -26.07 26.81
C THR A 121 -36.11 -27.36 27.61
N VAL A 122 -35.20 -28.23 27.16
CA VAL A 122 -34.77 -29.43 27.87
C VAL A 122 -33.25 -29.53 27.87
N GLU A 123 -32.70 -29.93 29.00
CA GLU A 123 -31.31 -30.40 29.11
C GLU A 123 -31.31 -31.86 29.52
N PHE A 124 -30.43 -32.68 28.95
CA PHE A 124 -30.23 -34.06 29.38
C PHE A 124 -28.82 -34.58 29.09
N SER A 125 -28.44 -35.68 29.73
CA SER A 125 -27.13 -36.31 29.49
C SER A 125 -27.19 -37.79 29.15
N VAL A 126 -26.26 -38.23 28.31
CA VAL A 126 -26.07 -39.62 27.88
C VAL A 126 -24.67 -40.09 28.31
N PRO A 127 -24.56 -41.09 29.22
CA PRO A 127 -23.27 -41.63 29.63
C PRO A 127 -22.50 -42.29 28.47
N SER A 128 -21.23 -41.91 28.22
CA SER A 128 -20.43 -42.54 27.16
C SER A 128 -20.18 -44.03 27.39
N ALA A 129 -20.08 -44.44 28.66
CA ALA A 129 -20.01 -45.84 29.04
C ALA A 129 -21.23 -46.66 28.57
N ALA A 130 -22.43 -46.05 28.48
CA ALA A 130 -23.64 -46.71 27.98
C ALA A 130 -23.61 -46.90 26.45
N LEU A 131 -22.90 -46.03 25.74
CA LEU A 131 -22.66 -46.11 24.30
C LEU A 131 -21.49 -47.03 23.94
N ALA A 132 -20.81 -47.61 24.95
CA ALA A 132 -19.57 -48.40 24.77
C ALA A 132 -18.47 -47.65 23.99
N GLN A 133 -18.47 -46.32 24.09
CA GLN A 133 -17.53 -45.44 23.40
C GLN A 133 -16.41 -45.00 24.35
N THR A 134 -15.17 -45.02 23.87
CA THR A 134 -13.98 -44.53 24.59
C THR A 134 -13.49 -43.15 24.11
N VAL A 135 -14.29 -42.50 23.23
CA VAL A 135 -14.20 -41.14 22.62
C VAL A 135 -13.34 -41.00 21.35
N ILE A 136 -14.02 -40.69 20.22
CA ILE A 136 -13.75 -39.62 19.21
C ILE A 136 -15.12 -39.30 18.56
N GLY A 137 -15.69 -38.11 18.80
CA GLY A 137 -16.90 -37.57 18.12
C GLY A 137 -18.22 -38.37 18.25
N LEU A 138 -19.35 -37.68 18.25
CA LEU A 138 -20.68 -38.27 18.21
C LEU A 138 -21.53 -37.51 17.18
N ASP A 139 -21.93 -38.20 16.11
CA ASP A 139 -22.79 -37.63 15.07
C ASP A 139 -24.26 -37.80 15.44
N LEU A 140 -25.06 -36.77 15.14
CA LEU A 140 -26.43 -36.63 15.63
C LEU A 140 -27.37 -36.19 14.50
N LYS A 141 -28.58 -36.73 14.55
CA LYS A 141 -29.77 -36.17 13.86
C LYS A 141 -30.95 -36.19 14.82
N ILE A 142 -31.80 -35.17 14.78
CA ILE A 142 -32.84 -34.94 15.77
C ILE A 142 -34.15 -34.69 15.07
N ASP A 143 -35.19 -35.38 15.54
CA ASP A 143 -36.58 -35.13 15.19
C ASP A 143 -37.29 -34.62 16.44
N VAL A 144 -37.86 -33.42 16.41
CA VAL A 144 -38.63 -32.90 17.54
C VAL A 144 -40.11 -33.19 17.32
N ASN A 145 -40.74 -33.85 18.29
CA ASN A 145 -42.18 -34.15 18.30
C ASN A 145 -42.70 -34.91 17.06
N ASN A 146 -41.84 -35.63 16.33
CA ASN A 146 -42.17 -36.29 15.07
C ASN A 146 -42.77 -35.30 14.05
N ASP A 147 -42.31 -34.05 14.09
CA ASP A 147 -42.67 -33.00 13.14
C ASP A 147 -41.56 -32.87 12.11
N ALA A 148 -41.89 -33.19 10.85
CA ALA A 148 -40.96 -33.09 9.74
C ALA A 148 -40.39 -31.67 9.56
N ASN A 149 -41.06 -30.64 10.09
CA ASN A 149 -40.60 -29.25 10.05
C ASN A 149 -39.73 -28.86 11.26
N ALA A 150 -39.54 -29.75 12.24
CA ALA A 150 -38.74 -29.56 13.44
C ALA A 150 -37.61 -30.59 13.53
N THR A 151 -36.93 -30.82 12.39
CA THR A 151 -35.80 -31.74 12.26
C THR A 151 -34.47 -31.00 12.21
N LEU A 152 -33.42 -31.54 12.85
CA LEU A 152 -32.05 -31.03 12.77
C LEU A 152 -31.10 -32.16 12.35
N PRO A 153 -30.18 -31.95 11.39
CA PRO A 153 -30.05 -30.75 10.57
C PRO A 153 -31.27 -30.55 9.65
N LEU A 154 -31.40 -29.35 9.08
CA LEU A 154 -32.48 -28.95 8.16
C LEU A 154 -32.84 -30.02 7.11
N SER A 155 -31.82 -30.70 6.58
CA SER A 155 -31.97 -31.91 5.76
C SER A 155 -31.10 -33.03 6.32
N TYR A 156 -31.69 -34.21 6.55
CA TYR A 156 -30.96 -35.37 7.01
C TYR A 156 -29.94 -35.88 5.99
N GLY A 157 -30.29 -35.97 4.70
CA GLY A 157 -29.35 -36.47 3.68
C GLY A 157 -28.14 -35.55 3.52
N GLY A 158 -26.93 -36.11 3.58
CA GLY A 158 -25.66 -35.42 3.37
C GLY A 158 -25.14 -34.55 4.52
N ASN A 159 -25.90 -34.38 5.61
CA ASN A 159 -25.53 -33.49 6.73
C ASN A 159 -25.61 -34.21 8.09
N THR A 160 -24.72 -33.81 9.00
CA THR A 160 -24.66 -34.31 10.37
C THR A 160 -24.34 -33.16 11.34
N LEU A 161 -24.78 -33.30 12.59
CA LEU A 161 -24.37 -32.45 13.71
C LEU A 161 -23.38 -33.26 14.55
N THR A 162 -22.26 -32.69 14.99
CA THR A 162 -21.23 -33.46 15.70
C THR A 162 -20.89 -32.85 17.04
N VAL A 163 -20.98 -33.64 18.12
CA VAL A 163 -20.38 -33.31 19.41
C VAL A 163 -18.99 -33.93 19.49
N LYS A 164 -17.99 -33.12 19.82
CA LYS A 164 -16.60 -33.56 20.05
C LYS A 164 -16.22 -33.37 21.51
N ASP A 165 -15.28 -34.19 21.98
CA ASP A 165 -14.65 -33.99 23.28
C ASP A 165 -13.70 -32.80 23.22
N PRO A 166 -13.89 -31.74 24.03
CA PRO A 166 -12.95 -30.63 24.08
C PRO A 166 -11.50 -31.06 24.36
N ALA A 167 -11.28 -32.16 25.11
CA ALA A 167 -9.96 -32.70 25.38
C ALA A 167 -9.31 -33.41 24.17
N SER A 168 -10.09 -33.71 23.12
CA SER A 168 -9.57 -34.25 21.85
C SER A 168 -9.11 -33.15 20.87
N LEU A 169 -9.48 -31.90 21.14
CA LEU A 169 -9.10 -30.74 20.33
C LEU A 169 -7.70 -30.24 20.74
N PRO A 170 -6.89 -29.73 19.80
CA PRO A 170 -5.64 -29.03 20.13
C PRO A 170 -5.86 -27.92 21.18
N PRO A 171 -4.94 -27.73 22.15
CA PRO A 171 -5.08 -26.65 23.11
C PRO A 171 -4.97 -25.28 22.43
N VAL A 172 -5.78 -24.31 22.85
CA VAL A 172 -5.66 -22.91 22.41
C VAL A 172 -4.42 -22.31 23.09
N THR A 173 -3.45 -21.89 22.29
CA THR A 173 -2.24 -21.18 22.76
C THR A 173 -2.12 -19.85 22.04
N ALA A 174 -1.59 -18.84 22.73
CA ALA A 174 -1.18 -17.60 22.07
C ALA A 174 -0.19 -17.94 20.95
N HIS A 175 -0.42 -17.38 19.77
CA HIS A 175 0.37 -17.57 18.57
C HIS A 175 0.72 -16.20 17.99
N PRO A 176 1.78 -16.11 17.15
CA PRO A 176 2.05 -14.89 16.39
C PRO A 176 0.85 -14.53 15.52
N LEU A 177 0.69 -13.23 15.26
CA LEU A 177 -0.22 -12.73 14.24
C LEU A 177 0.17 -13.35 12.91
N LYS A 178 -0.69 -14.19 12.34
CA LYS A 178 -0.37 -14.94 11.13
C LYS A 178 -1.59 -15.44 10.39
N ILE A 179 -1.55 -15.37 9.07
CA ILE A 179 -2.59 -15.95 8.20
C ILE A 179 -2.07 -17.14 7.39
N GLY A 180 -2.98 -18.00 6.92
CA GLY A 180 -2.66 -19.08 5.99
C GLY A 180 -3.24 -18.81 4.61
N ILE A 181 -2.43 -18.85 3.55
CA ILE A 181 -2.89 -18.71 2.16
C ILE A 181 -2.90 -20.08 1.49
N VAL A 182 -4.08 -20.53 1.07
CA VAL A 182 -4.30 -21.91 0.61
C VAL A 182 -4.16 -22.00 -0.91
N TYR A 183 -3.22 -22.82 -1.38
CA TYR A 183 -3.12 -23.22 -2.77
C TYR A 183 -3.93 -24.48 -3.05
N SER A 184 -4.90 -24.38 -3.96
CA SER A 184 -5.75 -25.48 -4.42
C SER A 184 -5.25 -26.07 -5.72
N GLU A 185 -4.44 -27.11 -5.63
CA GLU A 185 -3.96 -27.84 -6.82
C GLU A 185 -5.14 -28.40 -7.65
N THR A 186 -6.22 -28.82 -6.99
CA THR A 186 -7.37 -29.38 -7.69
C THR A 186 -8.21 -28.32 -8.39
N SER A 187 -8.38 -27.13 -7.80
CA SER A 187 -9.07 -26.01 -8.46
C SER A 187 -8.22 -25.41 -9.59
N ALA A 188 -6.90 -25.31 -9.41
CA ALA A 188 -5.97 -24.91 -10.47
C ALA A 188 -6.15 -25.78 -11.73
N LYS A 189 -6.19 -27.10 -11.54
CA LYS A 189 -6.35 -28.09 -12.62
C LYS A 189 -7.77 -28.16 -13.20
N ALA A 190 -8.80 -27.98 -12.39
CA ALA A 190 -10.18 -28.16 -12.87
C ALA A 190 -10.79 -26.87 -13.39
N TYR A 191 -10.70 -25.78 -12.63
CA TYR A 191 -11.46 -24.56 -12.86
C TYR A 191 -10.73 -23.58 -13.79
N PHE A 192 -9.41 -23.44 -13.64
CA PHE A 192 -8.62 -22.50 -14.43
C PHE A 192 -8.20 -23.03 -15.82
N GLY A 193 -8.68 -24.21 -16.23
CA GLY A 193 -8.59 -24.68 -17.61
C GLY A 193 -7.72 -25.91 -17.87
N GLY A 194 -7.21 -26.57 -16.82
CA GLY A 194 -6.61 -27.92 -16.89
C GLY A 194 -5.40 -28.09 -17.80
N GLY A 195 -4.68 -26.99 -18.07
CA GLY A 195 -3.40 -26.98 -18.76
C GLY A 195 -2.51 -25.85 -18.25
N ASP A 196 -1.27 -25.83 -18.72
CA ASP A 196 -0.18 -25.03 -18.15
C ASP A 196 -0.49 -23.52 -18.04
N ALA A 197 -1.23 -22.95 -19.00
CA ALA A 197 -1.63 -21.54 -18.97
C ALA A 197 -2.67 -21.23 -17.87
N GLY A 198 -3.58 -22.18 -17.64
CA GLY A 198 -4.58 -22.09 -16.58
C GLY A 198 -3.97 -22.20 -15.20
N GLU A 199 -3.05 -23.14 -15.03
CA GLU A 199 -2.29 -23.30 -13.79
C GLU A 199 -1.43 -22.06 -13.50
N MET A 200 -0.84 -21.44 -14.53
CA MET A 200 -0.14 -20.17 -14.38
C MET A 200 -1.08 -19.04 -13.95
N SER A 201 -2.28 -18.97 -14.53
CA SER A 201 -3.29 -17.97 -14.14
C SER A 201 -3.70 -18.12 -12.68
N TYR A 202 -3.87 -19.35 -12.20
CA TYR A 202 -4.13 -19.59 -10.78
C TYR A 202 -2.92 -19.24 -9.90
N SER A 203 -1.70 -19.55 -10.35
CA SER A 203 -0.47 -19.17 -9.65
C SER A 203 -0.35 -17.65 -9.52
N HIS A 204 -0.72 -16.88 -10.56
CA HIS A 204 -0.80 -15.42 -10.49
C HIS A 204 -1.81 -14.95 -9.42
N LEU A 205 -3.02 -15.52 -9.38
CA LEU A 205 -4.01 -15.18 -8.35
C LEU A 205 -3.51 -15.51 -6.94
N PHE A 206 -2.85 -16.66 -6.79
CA PHE A 206 -2.26 -17.09 -5.53
C PHE A 206 -1.14 -16.16 -5.06
N MET A 207 -0.28 -15.70 -5.96
CA MET A 207 0.75 -14.70 -5.66
C MET A 207 0.17 -13.31 -5.43
N ALA A 208 -0.90 -12.92 -6.12
CA ALA A 208 -1.62 -11.68 -5.82
C ALA A 208 -2.15 -11.67 -4.37
N ALA A 209 -2.53 -12.83 -3.83
CA ALA A 209 -2.89 -12.95 -2.42
C ALA A 209 -1.70 -12.82 -1.47
N GLN A 210 -0.54 -13.36 -1.84
CA GLN A 210 0.71 -13.19 -1.08
C GLN A 210 1.12 -11.72 -1.04
N ASN A 211 1.18 -11.06 -2.20
CA ASN A 211 1.54 -9.65 -2.30
C ASN A 211 0.59 -8.74 -1.50
N GLN A 212 -0.73 -9.03 -1.50
CA GLN A 212 -1.68 -8.24 -0.70
C GLN A 212 -1.59 -8.52 0.81
N ALA A 213 -1.18 -9.72 1.23
CA ALA A 213 -0.87 -9.99 2.63
C ALA A 213 0.39 -9.23 3.08
N THR A 214 1.39 -9.16 2.20
CA THR A 214 2.58 -8.33 2.42
C THR A 214 2.26 -6.84 2.43
N ALA A 215 1.33 -6.39 1.59
CA ALA A 215 0.85 -5.01 1.59
C ALA A 215 0.20 -4.65 2.92
N ALA A 216 -0.67 -5.51 3.46
CA ALA A 216 -1.24 -5.39 4.81
C ALA A 216 -0.18 -5.49 5.94
N GLY A 217 1.05 -5.90 5.63
CA GLY A 217 2.12 -6.11 6.60
C GLY A 217 1.86 -7.28 7.56
N ILE A 218 1.06 -8.27 7.13
CA ILE A 218 0.69 -9.44 7.94
C ILE A 218 1.48 -10.67 7.49
N PRO A 219 2.31 -11.27 8.38
CA PRO A 219 3.03 -12.51 8.05
C PRO A 219 2.08 -13.65 7.67
N PHE A 220 2.50 -14.50 6.74
CA PHE A 220 1.68 -15.61 6.27
C PHE A 220 2.46 -16.90 6.08
N ASP A 221 1.74 -18.02 6.03
CA ASP A 221 2.24 -19.31 5.51
C ASP A 221 1.48 -19.70 4.25
N VAL A 222 2.19 -20.28 3.28
CA VAL A 222 1.57 -20.96 2.14
C VAL A 222 1.16 -22.39 2.53
N LEU A 223 -0.09 -22.74 2.22
CA LEU A 223 -0.71 -24.00 2.62
C LEU A 223 -1.14 -24.83 1.40
N SER A 224 -1.03 -26.14 1.53
CA SER A 224 -1.57 -27.10 0.57
C SER A 224 -2.97 -27.59 0.97
N GLU A 225 -3.72 -28.16 0.04
CA GLU A 225 -5.01 -28.80 0.36
C GLU A 225 -4.88 -29.91 1.42
N GLY A 226 -3.71 -30.57 1.48
CA GLY A 226 -3.44 -31.62 2.46
C GLY A 226 -3.43 -31.10 3.90
N ASP A 227 -3.00 -29.85 4.09
CA ASP A 227 -2.92 -29.19 5.40
C ASP A 227 -4.30 -28.95 6.02
N LEU A 228 -5.33 -28.79 5.18
CA LEU A 228 -6.73 -28.54 5.60
C LEU A 228 -7.38 -29.72 6.34
N THR A 229 -6.68 -30.85 6.45
CA THR A 229 -7.12 -32.01 7.26
C THR A 229 -6.44 -32.07 8.63
N ASN A 230 -5.58 -31.10 8.96
CA ASN A 230 -4.82 -31.05 10.21
C ASN A 230 -5.24 -29.86 11.07
N LEU A 231 -6.18 -30.08 11.99
CA LEU A 231 -6.67 -29.03 12.89
C LEU A 231 -5.55 -28.38 13.72
N ALA A 232 -4.55 -29.14 14.19
CA ALA A 232 -3.47 -28.57 14.99
C ALA A 232 -2.59 -27.57 14.22
N LYS A 233 -2.53 -27.72 12.89
CA LYS A 233 -1.88 -26.74 12.00
C LYS A 233 -2.80 -25.55 11.73
N ILE A 234 -4.06 -25.82 11.41
CA ILE A 234 -5.03 -24.79 11.01
C ILE A 234 -5.45 -23.88 12.17
N SER A 235 -5.50 -24.39 13.40
CA SER A 235 -5.92 -23.62 14.59
C SER A 235 -4.93 -22.56 15.05
N GLY A 236 -3.77 -22.45 14.40
CA GLY A 236 -2.70 -21.50 14.74
C GLY A 236 -2.67 -20.25 13.86
N TYR A 237 -3.69 -20.01 13.05
CA TYR A 237 -3.82 -18.83 12.19
C TYR A 237 -5.01 -17.99 12.62
N ASP A 238 -4.91 -16.67 12.46
CA ASP A 238 -6.01 -15.73 12.68
C ASP A 238 -7.02 -15.78 11.52
N ALA A 239 -6.54 -16.02 10.30
CA ALA A 239 -7.37 -16.15 9.11
C ALA A 239 -6.80 -17.17 8.11
N LEU A 240 -7.69 -17.74 7.29
CA LEU A 240 -7.34 -18.49 6.10
C LEU A 240 -7.86 -17.79 4.85
N VAL A 241 -6.97 -17.56 3.89
CA VAL A 241 -7.27 -17.01 2.57
C VAL A 241 -7.35 -18.15 1.56
N PHE A 242 -8.46 -18.22 0.85
CA PHE A 242 -8.69 -19.16 -0.25
C PHE A 242 -8.89 -18.38 -1.55
N PRO A 243 -7.81 -18.11 -2.31
CA PRO A 243 -7.92 -17.39 -3.57
C PRO A 243 -8.89 -18.07 -4.55
N SER A 244 -8.89 -19.41 -4.57
CA SER A 244 -10.00 -20.23 -5.07
C SER A 244 -9.91 -21.62 -4.44
N PHE A 245 -11.05 -22.20 -4.03
CA PHE A 245 -11.12 -23.55 -3.45
C PHE A 245 -12.45 -24.22 -3.81
N ARG A 246 -12.74 -24.24 -5.12
CA ARG A 246 -13.98 -24.75 -5.68
C ARG A 246 -14.05 -26.27 -5.67
N ASN A 247 -12.97 -26.90 -6.13
CA ASN A 247 -12.89 -28.34 -6.37
C ASN A 247 -12.24 -29.02 -5.17
N VAL A 248 -12.83 -30.11 -4.68
CA VAL A 248 -12.31 -30.87 -3.52
C VAL A 248 -12.42 -32.37 -3.80
N PRO A 249 -11.38 -33.18 -3.53
CA PRO A 249 -11.47 -34.64 -3.63
C PRO A 249 -12.57 -35.20 -2.72
N ALA A 250 -13.46 -36.03 -3.28
CA ALA A 250 -14.65 -36.51 -2.58
C ALA A 250 -14.35 -37.23 -1.24
N ASP A 251 -13.20 -37.91 -1.13
CA ASP A 251 -12.73 -38.58 0.08
C ASP A 251 -12.15 -37.62 1.14
N LYS A 252 -11.88 -36.36 0.77
CA LYS A 252 -11.33 -35.33 1.66
C LYS A 252 -12.36 -34.33 2.14
N VAL A 253 -13.47 -34.18 1.40
CA VAL A 253 -14.54 -33.21 1.68
C VAL A 253 -14.98 -33.22 3.14
N ALA A 254 -15.31 -34.38 3.70
CA ALA A 254 -15.79 -34.48 5.08
C ALA A 254 -14.73 -34.09 6.11
N ALA A 255 -13.48 -34.54 5.92
CA ALA A 255 -12.38 -34.23 6.83
C ALA A 255 -12.02 -32.74 6.82
N ILE A 256 -12.00 -32.11 5.64
CA ILE A 256 -11.74 -30.67 5.50
C ILE A 256 -12.88 -29.86 6.12
N GLN A 257 -14.14 -30.23 5.85
CA GLN A 257 -15.29 -29.57 6.46
C GLN A 257 -15.26 -29.66 8.00
N ASP A 258 -14.94 -30.83 8.55
CA ASP A 258 -14.80 -31.04 10.01
C ASP A 258 -13.73 -30.13 10.61
N VAL A 259 -12.57 -29.99 9.95
CA VAL A 259 -11.46 -29.14 10.43
C VAL A 259 -11.80 -27.66 10.33
N LEU A 260 -12.34 -27.20 9.20
CA LEU A 260 -12.72 -25.79 9.03
C LEU A 260 -13.86 -25.38 9.96
N THR A 261 -14.80 -26.30 10.23
CA THR A 261 -15.87 -26.03 11.21
C THR A 261 -15.28 -25.84 12.61
N ASP A 262 -14.35 -26.69 13.03
CA ASP A 262 -13.68 -26.51 14.33
C ASP A 262 -12.83 -25.23 14.35
N ALA A 263 -12.08 -24.94 13.28
CA ALA A 263 -11.26 -23.74 13.17
C ALA A 263 -12.10 -22.47 13.35
N VAL A 264 -13.22 -22.35 12.64
CA VAL A 264 -14.12 -21.19 12.71
C VAL A 264 -14.81 -21.10 14.07
N TYR A 265 -15.41 -22.18 14.56
CA TYR A 265 -16.31 -22.11 15.72
C TYR A 265 -15.66 -22.40 17.08
N LYS A 266 -14.46 -23.00 17.10
CA LYS A 266 -13.72 -23.32 18.33
C LYS A 266 -12.44 -22.49 18.49
N TYR A 267 -11.83 -22.07 17.39
CA TYR A 267 -10.58 -21.29 17.39
C TYR A 267 -10.74 -19.89 16.81
N HIS A 268 -11.93 -19.53 16.32
CA HIS A 268 -12.23 -18.21 15.76
C HIS A 268 -11.36 -17.82 14.56
N VAL A 269 -10.89 -18.82 13.79
CA VAL A 269 -10.15 -18.59 12.55
C VAL A 269 -11.09 -18.02 11.48
N GLY A 270 -10.84 -16.80 11.03
CA GLY A 270 -11.61 -16.14 9.99
C GLY A 270 -11.38 -16.77 8.61
N LEU A 271 -12.36 -16.72 7.73
CA LEU A 271 -12.24 -17.20 6.35
C LEU A 271 -12.40 -16.07 5.35
N ILE A 272 -11.43 -15.95 4.43
CA ILE A 272 -11.51 -15.11 3.24
C ILE A 272 -11.61 -16.02 2.02
N THR A 273 -12.71 -15.95 1.28
CA THR A 273 -12.98 -16.87 0.17
C THR A 273 -13.42 -16.13 -1.07
N ALA A 274 -13.25 -16.74 -2.25
CA ALA A 274 -13.77 -16.20 -3.50
C ALA A 274 -14.54 -17.24 -4.31
N GLY A 275 -15.54 -16.77 -5.06
CA GLY A 275 -16.28 -17.58 -6.02
C GLY A 275 -17.05 -18.75 -5.39
N ASP A 276 -17.11 -19.87 -6.10
CA ASP A 276 -17.70 -21.09 -5.54
C ASP A 276 -16.69 -21.72 -4.55
N PHE A 277 -17.09 -21.93 -3.28
CA PHE A 277 -16.21 -22.50 -2.25
C PHE A 277 -16.69 -23.89 -1.80
N MET A 278 -15.86 -24.92 -2.03
CA MET A 278 -16.11 -26.34 -1.74
C MET A 278 -17.42 -26.91 -2.31
N THR A 279 -17.75 -26.54 -3.55
CA THR A 279 -19.02 -26.91 -4.21
C THR A 279 -18.88 -28.05 -5.21
N ASN A 280 -17.68 -28.28 -5.77
CA ASN A 280 -17.44 -29.28 -6.81
C ASN A 280 -16.45 -30.35 -6.36
N GLY A 281 -16.60 -31.56 -6.90
CA GLY A 281 -15.58 -32.61 -6.87
C GLY A 281 -14.42 -32.29 -7.81
N VAL A 282 -13.41 -33.16 -7.84
CA VAL A 282 -12.30 -33.05 -8.80
C VAL A 282 -12.77 -33.22 -10.26
N ALA A 283 -12.00 -32.65 -11.19
CA ALA A 283 -12.20 -32.84 -12.62
C ALA A 283 -12.24 -34.33 -13.01
N THR A 284 -13.10 -34.68 -13.95
CA THR A 284 -13.16 -36.01 -14.56
C THR A 284 -13.06 -35.90 -16.09
N THR A 285 -12.80 -37.02 -16.77
CA THR A 285 -12.82 -37.04 -18.24
C THR A 285 -14.20 -36.71 -18.83
N ALA A 286 -15.28 -36.93 -18.07
CA ALA A 286 -16.64 -36.62 -18.49
C ALA A 286 -17.02 -35.15 -18.20
N ASN A 287 -16.49 -34.58 -17.12
CA ASN A 287 -16.71 -33.19 -16.73
C ASN A 287 -15.40 -32.56 -16.23
N PRO A 288 -14.70 -31.78 -17.08
CA PRO A 288 -13.40 -31.20 -16.75
C PRO A 288 -13.47 -30.12 -15.66
N LEU A 289 -14.65 -29.57 -15.36
CA LEU A 289 -14.84 -28.61 -14.27
C LEU A 289 -15.17 -29.29 -12.92
N GLY A 290 -15.34 -30.62 -12.91
CA GLY A 290 -15.77 -31.40 -11.76
C GLY A 290 -17.28 -31.35 -11.52
N ASP A 291 -17.85 -32.45 -11.05
CA ASP A 291 -19.29 -32.54 -10.75
C ASP A 291 -19.62 -31.85 -9.43
N PRO A 292 -20.80 -31.21 -9.28
CA PRO A 292 -21.25 -30.69 -7.99
C PRO A 292 -21.23 -31.79 -6.93
N ILE A 293 -20.77 -31.47 -5.72
CA ILE A 293 -20.79 -32.40 -4.60
C ILE A 293 -22.26 -32.73 -4.27
N ALA A 294 -22.54 -34.02 -4.06
CA ALA A 294 -23.90 -34.51 -3.86
C ALA A 294 -24.61 -33.85 -2.66
N GLY A 295 -25.93 -33.69 -2.77
CA GLY A 295 -26.75 -33.00 -1.78
C GLY A 295 -26.95 -31.53 -2.15
N ASP A 296 -26.80 -30.63 -1.17
CA ASP A 296 -26.72 -29.19 -1.39
C ASP A 296 -25.24 -28.80 -1.56
N PRO A 297 -24.78 -28.46 -2.79
CA PRO A 297 -23.37 -28.14 -3.04
C PRO A 297 -22.88 -26.92 -2.24
N TYR A 298 -23.79 -26.02 -1.83
CA TYR A 298 -23.45 -24.78 -1.13
C TYR A 298 -23.47 -24.93 0.40
N ILE A 299 -23.77 -26.12 0.94
CA ILE A 299 -23.98 -26.28 2.38
C ILE A 299 -22.78 -25.82 3.22
N ARG A 300 -21.54 -26.00 2.75
CA ARG A 300 -20.34 -25.54 3.46
C ARG A 300 -20.22 -24.02 3.48
N MET A 301 -20.57 -23.33 2.40
CA MET A 301 -20.61 -21.87 2.37
C MET A 301 -21.65 -21.35 3.37
N LYS A 302 -22.81 -22.02 3.46
CA LYS A 302 -23.84 -21.68 4.45
C LYS A 302 -23.31 -21.88 5.87
N THR A 303 -22.77 -23.06 6.19
CA THR A 303 -22.33 -23.40 7.54
C THR A 303 -21.11 -22.61 8.01
N LEU A 304 -20.12 -22.38 7.15
CA LEU A 304 -18.87 -21.76 7.54
C LEU A 304 -18.95 -20.22 7.47
N LEU A 305 -19.61 -19.69 6.44
CA LEU A 305 -19.60 -18.27 6.11
C LEU A 305 -20.96 -17.58 6.28
N ASP A 306 -22.07 -18.32 6.48
CA ASP A 306 -23.43 -17.80 6.27
C ASP A 306 -23.61 -17.16 4.87
N VAL A 307 -23.10 -17.84 3.83
CA VAL A 307 -23.20 -17.35 2.45
C VAL A 307 -23.83 -18.40 1.54
N THR A 308 -24.71 -17.97 0.64
CA THR A 308 -25.23 -18.82 -0.43
C THR A 308 -25.35 -18.07 -1.76
N ARG A 309 -25.17 -18.80 -2.87
CA ARG A 309 -25.28 -18.24 -4.22
C ARG A 309 -26.73 -17.89 -4.53
N VAL A 310 -26.95 -16.66 -4.96
CA VAL A 310 -28.28 -16.17 -5.36
C VAL A 310 -28.48 -16.39 -6.85
N ASP A 311 -27.61 -15.83 -7.69
CA ASP A 311 -27.62 -15.99 -9.16
C ASP A 311 -26.26 -15.57 -9.78
N GLY A 312 -26.18 -15.45 -11.10
CA GLY A 312 -25.02 -14.91 -11.80
C GLY A 312 -25.27 -14.56 -13.27
N ALA A 313 -24.25 -14.00 -13.92
CA ALA A 313 -24.29 -13.59 -15.32
C ALA A 313 -22.96 -13.87 -16.02
N SER A 314 -23.01 -14.05 -17.34
CA SER A 314 -21.84 -14.23 -18.21
C SER A 314 -21.92 -13.31 -19.42
N GLY A 315 -20.77 -12.79 -19.86
CA GLY A 315 -20.65 -11.85 -20.96
C GLY A 315 -21.21 -10.45 -20.62
N ALA A 316 -21.13 -10.06 -19.35
CA ALA A 316 -21.63 -8.77 -18.85
C ALA A 316 -20.49 -7.74 -18.72
N GLY A 317 -20.83 -6.46 -18.81
CA GLY A 317 -19.97 -5.39 -18.28
C GLY A 317 -20.21 -5.27 -16.77
N VAL A 318 -19.16 -5.20 -15.96
CA VAL A 318 -19.28 -5.17 -14.49
C VAL A 318 -18.46 -4.03 -13.92
N ASP A 319 -19.13 -3.09 -13.23
CA ASP A 319 -18.47 -2.06 -12.43
C ASP A 319 -18.50 -2.48 -10.96
N VAL A 320 -17.32 -2.74 -10.39
CA VAL A 320 -17.16 -2.94 -8.95
C VAL A 320 -16.97 -1.57 -8.31
N LYS A 321 -17.76 -1.28 -7.27
CA LYS A 321 -17.78 0.03 -6.60
C LYS A 321 -17.76 -0.12 -5.09
N ALA A 322 -17.10 0.82 -4.42
CA ALA A 322 -17.12 0.95 -2.96
C ALA A 322 -18.57 1.04 -2.46
N GLY A 323 -18.91 0.22 -1.47
CA GLY A 323 -20.23 0.12 -0.85
C GLY A 323 -20.34 0.98 0.41
N ASP A 324 -20.54 0.34 1.55
CA ASP A 324 -20.72 1.00 2.85
C ASP A 324 -19.39 1.50 3.43
N LEU A 325 -19.13 2.81 3.32
CA LEU A 325 -17.91 3.45 3.86
C LEU A 325 -17.81 3.42 5.39
N THR A 326 -18.84 2.98 6.12
CA THR A 326 -18.71 2.75 7.56
C THR A 326 -17.99 1.44 7.87
N ASN A 327 -17.80 0.58 6.87
CA ASN A 327 -16.98 -0.61 7.00
C ASN A 327 -15.49 -0.25 6.89
N PRO A 328 -14.65 -0.63 7.87
CA PRO A 328 -13.20 -0.36 7.84
C PRO A 328 -12.48 -0.88 6.58
N MET A 329 -13.03 -1.89 5.90
CA MET A 329 -12.45 -2.38 4.65
C MET A 329 -12.47 -1.37 3.49
N LEU A 330 -13.24 -0.30 3.62
CA LEU A 330 -13.31 0.78 2.65
C LEU A 330 -12.68 2.06 3.20
N ASP A 331 -11.83 1.96 4.22
CA ASP A 331 -11.07 3.13 4.65
C ASP A 331 -10.23 3.69 3.49
N GLY A 332 -10.14 5.01 3.38
CA GLY A 332 -9.56 5.70 2.23
C GLY A 332 -10.45 5.80 0.98
N TYR A 333 -11.50 4.98 0.82
CA TYR A 333 -12.40 5.04 -0.34
C TYR A 333 -13.43 6.16 -0.24
N THR A 334 -13.83 6.67 -1.41
CA THR A 334 -14.94 7.63 -1.53
C THR A 334 -16.27 6.96 -1.91
N ALA A 335 -17.39 7.64 -1.66
CA ALA A 335 -18.71 7.05 -1.82
C ALA A 335 -19.01 6.72 -3.29
N ASN A 336 -19.31 5.45 -3.58
CA ASN A 336 -19.51 4.91 -4.94
C ASN A 336 -18.28 5.02 -5.85
N GLU A 337 -17.09 5.16 -5.29
CA GLU A 337 -15.85 5.09 -6.04
C GLU A 337 -15.80 3.81 -6.88
N GLN A 338 -15.37 3.93 -8.14
CA GLN A 338 -15.20 2.77 -9.00
C GLN A 338 -13.86 2.10 -8.67
N ILE A 339 -13.94 0.92 -8.06
CA ILE A 339 -12.78 0.08 -7.76
C ILE A 339 -12.19 -0.44 -9.06
N ARG A 340 -13.02 -1.08 -9.90
CA ARG A 340 -12.60 -1.57 -11.22
C ARG A 340 -13.78 -1.79 -12.17
N HIS A 341 -13.53 -1.63 -13.46
CA HIS A 341 -14.42 -2.05 -14.55
C HIS A 341 -13.93 -3.33 -15.23
N TYR A 342 -14.87 -4.23 -15.56
CA TYR A 342 -14.62 -5.46 -16.31
C TYR A 342 -15.52 -5.56 -17.54
N ASP A 343 -14.91 -5.89 -18.68
CA ASP A 343 -15.59 -6.15 -19.95
C ASP A 343 -15.77 -7.65 -20.21
N ASN A 344 -16.92 -8.03 -20.79
CA ASN A 344 -17.24 -9.42 -21.19
C ASN A 344 -16.99 -10.45 -20.07
N PHE A 345 -17.36 -10.07 -18.85
CA PHE A 345 -17.03 -10.78 -17.63
C PHE A 345 -18.09 -11.81 -17.24
N SER A 346 -17.67 -12.83 -16.47
CA SER A 346 -18.58 -13.78 -15.82
C SER A 346 -18.50 -13.62 -14.32
N THR A 347 -19.63 -13.38 -13.68
CA THR A 347 -19.73 -13.11 -12.26
C THR A 347 -20.92 -13.86 -11.65
N SER A 348 -20.84 -14.13 -10.35
CA SER A 348 -21.97 -14.56 -9.53
C SER A 348 -22.21 -13.52 -8.44
N TRP A 349 -23.32 -13.64 -7.71
CA TRP A 349 -23.53 -12.87 -6.50
C TRP A 349 -24.21 -13.71 -5.42
N TYR A 350 -23.94 -13.30 -4.19
CA TYR A 350 -24.22 -14.07 -3.00
C TYR A 350 -24.97 -13.23 -1.96
N GLY A 351 -25.67 -13.91 -1.06
CA GLY A 351 -26.34 -13.30 0.09
C GLY A 351 -26.30 -14.23 1.30
N SER A 352 -26.84 -13.75 2.43
CA SER A 352 -26.93 -14.56 3.65
C SER A 352 -27.77 -15.82 3.41
N ALA A 353 -27.33 -16.93 3.99
CA ALA A 353 -28.02 -18.21 3.86
C ALA A 353 -29.25 -18.30 4.77
N ASP A 354 -29.23 -17.63 5.92
CA ASP A 354 -30.33 -17.60 6.90
C ASP A 354 -31.17 -16.31 6.86
N GLY A 355 -30.75 -15.33 6.04
CA GLY A 355 -31.42 -14.04 5.87
C GLY A 355 -30.96 -12.97 6.87
N ALA A 356 -29.88 -13.22 7.61
CA ALA A 356 -29.19 -12.22 8.41
C ALA A 356 -28.68 -11.06 7.53
N ALA A 357 -28.49 -9.90 8.18
CA ALA A 357 -27.87 -8.76 7.52
C ALA A 357 -26.39 -9.07 7.27
N VAL A 358 -25.95 -8.94 6.02
CA VAL A 358 -24.54 -9.00 5.65
C VAL A 358 -23.97 -7.59 5.59
N SER A 359 -22.68 -7.45 5.88
CA SER A 359 -21.97 -6.21 5.59
C SER A 359 -21.69 -6.12 4.08
N GLN A 360 -22.36 -5.21 3.39
CA GLN A 360 -22.15 -4.99 1.96
C GLN A 360 -20.94 -4.06 1.75
N ILE A 361 -19.76 -4.66 1.62
CA ILE A 361 -18.49 -3.93 1.51
C ILE A 361 -18.35 -3.33 0.11
N ALA A 362 -18.54 -4.14 -0.94
CA ALA A 362 -18.48 -3.64 -2.32
C ALA A 362 -19.67 -4.12 -3.13
N THR A 363 -20.07 -3.31 -4.10
CA THR A 363 -21.19 -3.58 -5.00
C THR A 363 -20.68 -3.86 -6.41
N GLN A 364 -21.38 -4.73 -7.15
CA GLN A 364 -21.15 -4.95 -8.57
C GLN A 364 -22.38 -4.52 -9.36
N ASN A 365 -22.21 -3.57 -10.27
CA ASN A 365 -23.23 -3.20 -11.24
C ASN A 365 -23.05 -4.02 -12.50
N VAL A 366 -23.91 -5.03 -12.67
CA VAL A 366 -23.86 -5.97 -13.77
C VAL A 366 -24.74 -5.48 -14.91
N THR A 367 -24.12 -5.17 -16.04
CA THR A 367 -24.76 -4.70 -17.28
C THR A 367 -24.77 -5.81 -18.33
N LEU A 368 -25.97 -6.34 -18.63
CA LEU A 368 -26.16 -7.39 -19.64
C LEU A 368 -27.29 -7.00 -20.60
N ALA A 369 -27.03 -7.10 -21.90
CA ALA A 369 -27.98 -6.74 -22.96
C ALA A 369 -28.63 -5.33 -22.80
N GLY A 370 -27.88 -4.38 -22.24
CA GLY A 370 -28.31 -2.99 -22.02
C GLY A 370 -29.12 -2.75 -20.74
N ALA A 371 -29.31 -3.76 -19.88
CA ALA A 371 -29.92 -3.61 -18.56
C ALA A 371 -28.86 -3.74 -17.46
N THR A 372 -28.89 -2.85 -16.46
CA THR A 372 -27.96 -2.82 -15.33
C THR A 372 -28.69 -3.19 -14.02
N SER A 373 -28.09 -4.07 -13.23
CA SER A 373 -28.57 -4.47 -11.91
C SER A 373 -27.43 -4.49 -10.90
N ALA A 374 -27.67 -3.99 -9.68
CA ALA A 374 -26.68 -3.93 -8.62
C ALA A 374 -26.79 -5.16 -7.70
N HIS A 375 -25.66 -5.78 -7.39
CA HIS A 375 -25.55 -6.94 -6.50
C HIS A 375 -24.33 -6.81 -5.58
N ASN A 376 -24.18 -7.73 -4.62
CA ASN A 376 -23.01 -7.76 -3.76
C ASN A 376 -21.78 -8.27 -4.51
N ALA A 377 -20.68 -7.51 -4.49
CA ALA A 377 -19.37 -7.94 -4.99
C ALA A 377 -18.51 -8.54 -3.87
N VAL A 378 -18.54 -7.92 -2.69
CA VAL A 378 -17.83 -8.37 -1.49
C VAL A 378 -18.76 -8.25 -0.30
N ILE A 379 -18.87 -9.33 0.47
CA ILE A 379 -19.70 -9.39 1.68
C ILE A 379 -18.88 -9.80 2.90
N GLY A 380 -19.15 -9.13 4.02
CA GLY A 380 -18.65 -9.51 5.33
C GLY A 380 -19.76 -10.18 6.14
N THR A 381 -19.44 -11.27 6.81
CA THR A 381 -20.36 -12.00 7.69
C THR A 381 -19.69 -12.33 9.02
N VAL A 382 -20.49 -12.72 10.02
CA VAL A 382 -19.99 -13.19 11.31
C VAL A 382 -20.67 -14.51 11.64
N THR A 383 -19.88 -15.57 11.73
CA THR A 383 -20.32 -16.89 12.20
C THR A 383 -19.64 -17.22 13.52
N GLY A 384 -18.78 -18.25 13.55
CA GLY A 384 -17.82 -18.45 14.64
C GLY A 384 -16.67 -17.45 14.61
N ALA A 385 -16.40 -16.85 13.45
CA ALA A 385 -15.39 -15.82 13.23
C ALA A 385 -15.92 -14.73 12.27
N LYS A 386 -15.18 -13.64 12.11
CA LYS A 386 -15.40 -12.69 11.00
C LYS A 386 -14.99 -13.39 9.70
N ASN A 387 -15.81 -13.29 8.66
CA ASN A 387 -15.50 -13.84 7.34
C ASN A 387 -15.73 -12.80 6.25
N VAL A 388 -15.00 -12.94 5.15
CA VAL A 388 -15.16 -12.14 3.93
C VAL A 388 -15.34 -13.07 2.73
N HIS A 389 -16.29 -12.75 1.87
CA HIS A 389 -16.54 -13.48 0.64
C HIS A 389 -16.56 -12.57 -0.58
N PHE A 390 -15.68 -12.84 -1.53
CA PHE A 390 -15.59 -12.20 -2.84
C PHE A 390 -16.43 -12.99 -3.84
N ALA A 391 -17.31 -12.30 -4.56
CA ALA A 391 -18.22 -12.96 -5.48
C ALA A 391 -17.53 -13.56 -6.72
N SER A 392 -16.29 -13.16 -6.99
CA SER A 392 -15.41 -13.73 -8.01
C SER A 392 -13.95 -13.68 -7.55
N GLU A 393 -13.17 -14.67 -7.98
CA GLU A 393 -11.71 -14.72 -7.87
C GLU A 393 -11.03 -13.46 -8.45
N SER A 394 -11.62 -12.83 -9.46
CA SER A 394 -11.06 -11.58 -10.02
C SER A 394 -11.17 -10.41 -9.05
N PHE A 395 -12.24 -10.33 -8.27
CA PHE A 395 -12.40 -9.27 -7.27
C PHE A 395 -11.45 -9.44 -6.10
N LEU A 396 -11.10 -10.68 -5.75
CA LEU A 396 -10.08 -10.97 -4.75
C LEU A 396 -8.67 -10.63 -5.27
N GLY A 397 -8.40 -10.94 -6.53
CA GLY A 397 -7.14 -10.61 -7.20
C GLY A 397 -7.01 -9.16 -7.65
N ASP A 398 -8.04 -8.33 -7.47
CA ASP A 398 -7.91 -6.89 -7.68
C ASP A 398 -7.01 -6.30 -6.60
N ASN A 399 -6.16 -5.37 -7.02
CA ASN A 399 -5.29 -4.66 -6.09
C ASN A 399 -6.13 -3.99 -5.01
N ASN A 400 -5.61 -4.08 -3.80
CA ASN A 400 -6.02 -3.28 -2.65
C ASN A 400 -7.39 -3.64 -2.06
N MET A 401 -7.95 -4.79 -2.41
CA MET A 401 -9.21 -5.28 -1.82
C MET A 401 -9.01 -6.39 -0.80
N LEU A 402 -8.06 -7.31 -1.05
CA LEU A 402 -7.79 -8.42 -0.14
C LEU A 402 -6.99 -7.97 1.08
N GLN A 403 -6.07 -7.01 0.94
CA GLN A 403 -5.32 -6.48 2.09
C GLN A 403 -6.29 -5.97 3.17
N HIS A 404 -7.29 -5.17 2.78
CA HIS A 404 -8.30 -4.65 3.71
C HIS A 404 -9.19 -5.75 4.29
N ALA A 405 -9.42 -6.83 3.54
CA ALA A 405 -10.14 -7.98 4.05
C ALA A 405 -9.34 -8.72 5.13
N ILE A 406 -8.01 -8.76 4.97
CA ILE A 406 -7.09 -9.29 5.96
C ILE A 406 -7.14 -8.39 7.19
N ASP A 407 -6.92 -7.09 7.05
CA ASP A 407 -6.96 -6.10 8.14
C ASP A 407 -8.25 -6.22 8.94
N TYR A 408 -9.41 -6.15 8.27
CA TYR A 408 -10.72 -6.26 8.93
C TYR A 408 -10.91 -7.51 9.79
N ILE A 409 -10.30 -8.64 9.38
CA ILE A 409 -10.36 -9.89 10.15
C ILE A 409 -9.36 -9.87 11.30
N VAL A 410 -8.12 -9.42 11.06
CA VAL A 410 -7.03 -9.49 12.05
C VAL A 410 -6.96 -8.29 12.99
N ASP A 411 -7.71 -7.24 12.71
CA ASP A 411 -7.77 -6.00 13.49
C ASP A 411 -8.02 -6.31 14.97
N PRO A 412 -7.20 -5.75 15.88
CA PRO A 412 -7.34 -6.01 17.29
C PRO A 412 -8.64 -5.40 17.82
N ALA A 413 -9.22 -6.02 18.84
CA ALA A 413 -10.41 -5.47 19.51
C ALA A 413 -10.14 -4.12 20.21
N SER A 414 -8.87 -3.78 20.45
CA SER A 414 -8.45 -2.51 21.06
C SER A 414 -6.98 -2.20 20.78
N GLY A 415 -6.67 -0.93 20.55
CA GLY A 415 -5.30 -0.46 20.26
C GLY A 415 -5.16 -0.04 18.80
N PRO A 416 -3.96 0.44 18.41
CA PRO A 416 -3.66 0.73 17.01
C PRO A 416 -3.51 -0.58 16.21
N ASN A 417 -3.68 -0.46 14.90
CA ASN A 417 -3.29 -1.52 13.96
C ASN A 417 -1.77 -1.64 13.94
N LEU A 418 -1.26 -2.77 13.46
CA LEU A 418 0.17 -3.04 13.44
C LEU A 418 0.56 -3.84 12.21
N SER A 419 1.38 -3.24 11.36
CA SER A 419 1.76 -3.78 10.05
C SER A 419 3.28 -3.78 9.90
N LEU A 420 3.86 -4.89 9.46
CA LEU A 420 5.28 -4.98 9.14
C LEU A 420 5.49 -4.62 7.66
N HIS A 421 5.99 -3.43 7.37
CA HIS A 421 6.19 -2.96 6.01
C HIS A 421 7.58 -3.32 5.48
N MET A 422 7.65 -3.75 4.22
CA MET A 422 8.92 -4.05 3.53
C MET A 422 9.74 -2.79 3.17
N SER A 423 9.18 -1.61 3.40
CA SER A 423 9.83 -0.31 3.21
C SER A 423 9.40 0.65 4.33
N ARG A 424 10.17 1.73 4.48
CA ARG A 424 9.83 2.90 5.31
C ARG A 424 9.07 3.96 4.52
N ASP A 425 9.16 3.88 3.20
CA ASP A 425 8.52 4.80 2.27
C ASP A 425 7.05 4.41 2.02
N LYS A 426 6.34 5.24 1.25
CA LYS A 426 4.90 5.05 1.00
C LYS A 426 4.60 4.02 -0.08
N ALA A 427 5.58 3.66 -0.91
CA ALA A 427 5.43 2.69 -1.98
C ALA A 427 6.79 2.11 -2.39
N ILE A 428 6.80 0.91 -2.96
CA ILE A 428 7.97 0.32 -3.60
C ILE A 428 7.77 0.33 -5.12
N VAL A 429 8.72 0.90 -5.86
CA VAL A 429 8.74 0.88 -7.33
C VAL A 429 9.98 0.14 -7.82
N ALA A 430 9.77 -1.05 -8.40
CA ALA A 430 10.81 -1.87 -9.00
C ALA A 430 10.77 -1.74 -10.53
N SER A 431 11.87 -1.24 -11.11
CA SER A 431 11.98 -1.09 -12.56
C SER A 431 12.64 -2.30 -13.21
N ARG A 432 11.96 -2.94 -14.16
CA ARG A 432 12.51 -3.96 -15.05
C ARG A 432 12.87 -3.33 -16.41
N THR A 433 14.12 -3.48 -16.81
CA THR A 433 14.61 -3.02 -18.12
C THR A 433 15.06 -4.21 -18.95
N ASP A 434 14.37 -4.44 -20.06
CA ASP A 434 14.73 -5.46 -21.04
C ASP A 434 15.75 -4.84 -22.01
N MET A 435 17.00 -5.34 -21.97
CA MET A 435 18.12 -4.79 -22.73
C MET A 435 18.26 -5.48 -24.09
N ASP A 436 17.20 -5.44 -24.89
CA ASP A 436 17.14 -6.15 -26.19
C ASP A 436 18.28 -5.74 -27.14
N GLN A 437 18.72 -4.47 -27.05
CA GLN A 437 19.81 -3.96 -27.90
C GLN A 437 21.20 -4.42 -27.43
N ALA A 438 21.31 -5.08 -26.27
CA ALA A 438 22.57 -5.55 -25.74
C ALA A 438 23.28 -6.58 -26.61
N MET A 439 22.53 -7.40 -27.34
CA MET A 439 23.08 -8.36 -28.29
C MET A 439 23.27 -7.76 -29.68
N GLU A 440 22.67 -6.62 -30.00
CA GLU A 440 22.74 -6.01 -31.33
C GLU A 440 24.00 -5.12 -31.42
N ILE A 441 25.11 -5.70 -31.90
CA ILE A 441 26.43 -5.05 -31.87
C ILE A 441 26.47 -3.71 -32.61
N ALA A 442 25.65 -3.56 -33.65
CA ALA A 442 25.57 -2.33 -34.45
C ALA A 442 24.91 -1.17 -33.68
N ASP A 443 24.05 -1.46 -32.70
CA ASP A 443 23.39 -0.45 -31.88
C ASP A 443 24.28 0.00 -30.72
N VAL A 444 25.03 -0.95 -30.14
CA VAL A 444 26.02 -0.67 -29.10
C VAL A 444 27.26 0.00 -29.68
N THR A 445 27.71 -0.41 -30.87
CA THR A 445 28.90 0.10 -31.55
C THR A 445 28.62 0.37 -33.03
N PRO A 446 28.00 1.53 -33.35
CA PRO A 446 27.66 1.89 -34.72
C PRO A 446 28.86 1.87 -35.67
N VAL A 447 28.69 1.25 -36.84
CA VAL A 447 29.75 1.09 -37.84
C VAL A 447 30.20 2.41 -38.46
N ASP A 448 29.37 3.44 -38.39
CA ASP A 448 29.65 4.79 -38.88
C ASP A 448 30.41 5.66 -37.86
N GLY A 449 30.66 5.13 -36.65
CA GLY A 449 31.35 5.82 -35.57
C GLY A 449 30.49 6.82 -34.79
N SER A 450 29.17 6.84 -35.02
CA SER A 450 28.23 7.60 -34.21
C SER A 450 28.10 7.02 -32.79
N ASP A 451 27.49 7.79 -31.89
CA ASP A 451 27.29 7.38 -30.51
C ASP A 451 26.27 6.24 -30.42
N GLY A 452 26.74 5.08 -29.93
CA GLY A 452 25.89 3.92 -29.64
C GLY A 452 24.90 4.15 -28.51
N ILE A 453 23.93 3.26 -28.38
CA ILE A 453 22.79 3.40 -27.47
C ILE A 453 23.18 3.70 -26.02
N TYR A 454 24.17 3.01 -25.45
CA TYR A 454 24.56 3.21 -24.05
C TYR A 454 25.24 4.55 -23.77
N LYS A 455 25.84 5.18 -24.79
CA LYS A 455 26.36 6.54 -24.64
C LYS A 455 25.23 7.57 -24.57
N LYS A 456 24.05 7.26 -25.11
CA LYS A 456 22.82 8.07 -24.94
C LYS A 456 22.06 7.73 -23.66
N LEU A 457 22.05 6.47 -23.25
CA LEU A 457 21.30 6.02 -22.08
C LEU A 457 21.97 6.45 -20.76
N GLN A 458 23.31 6.36 -20.65
CA GLN A 458 24.01 6.65 -19.41
C GLN A 458 23.69 8.05 -18.83
N PRO A 459 23.73 9.16 -19.60
CA PRO A 459 23.41 10.48 -19.05
C PRO A 459 21.96 10.61 -18.57
N ILE A 460 21.02 9.88 -19.18
CA ILE A 460 19.61 9.87 -18.77
C ILE A 460 19.49 9.20 -17.39
N LEU A 461 20.13 8.03 -17.23
CA LEU A 461 20.11 7.29 -15.96
C LEU A 461 20.84 8.05 -14.85
N ASP A 462 21.97 8.69 -15.14
CA ASP A 462 22.69 9.54 -14.18
C ASP A 462 21.81 10.70 -13.71
N GLN A 463 21.05 11.31 -14.63
CA GLN A 463 20.13 12.39 -14.31
C GLN A 463 18.96 11.89 -13.45
N TRP A 464 18.36 10.74 -13.77
CA TRP A 464 17.29 10.16 -12.95
C TRP A 464 17.77 9.75 -11.55
N LYS A 465 18.98 9.18 -11.43
CA LYS A 465 19.59 8.87 -10.13
C LYS A 465 19.83 10.15 -9.32
N LYS A 466 20.28 11.22 -9.97
CA LYS A 466 20.53 12.51 -9.30
C LYS A 466 19.24 13.18 -8.83
N ASP A 467 18.22 13.23 -9.68
CA ASP A 467 17.00 14.02 -9.42
C ASP A 467 15.99 13.27 -8.54
N TYR A 468 15.94 11.94 -8.66
CA TYR A 468 14.88 11.11 -8.07
C TYR A 468 15.41 9.89 -7.31
N ASN A 469 16.74 9.77 -7.13
CA ASN A 469 17.37 8.60 -6.54
C ASN A 469 17.02 7.26 -7.25
N PHE A 470 16.67 7.34 -8.54
CA PHE A 470 16.22 6.19 -9.34
C PHE A 470 17.31 5.12 -9.49
N VAL A 471 16.90 3.86 -9.32
CA VAL A 471 17.66 2.66 -9.67
C VAL A 471 16.72 1.65 -10.33
N GLY A 472 17.29 0.70 -11.10
CA GLY A 472 16.52 -0.37 -11.74
C GLY A 472 17.33 -1.64 -11.98
N SER A 473 16.66 -2.64 -12.55
CA SER A 473 17.27 -3.91 -12.97
C SER A 473 17.35 -3.98 -14.48
N TYR A 474 18.53 -4.32 -15.01
CA TYR A 474 18.83 -4.33 -16.43
C TYR A 474 19.19 -5.76 -16.88
N TYR A 475 18.31 -6.38 -17.65
CA TYR A 475 18.42 -7.78 -18.05
C TYR A 475 19.04 -7.91 -19.43
N VAL A 476 20.23 -8.50 -19.48
CA VAL A 476 21.08 -8.50 -20.68
C VAL A 476 20.78 -9.70 -21.57
N ASP A 477 20.53 -9.45 -22.85
CA ASP A 477 20.73 -10.45 -23.90
C ASP A 477 22.20 -10.53 -24.30
N VAL A 478 22.75 -11.74 -24.24
CA VAL A 478 24.19 -11.96 -24.48
C VAL A 478 24.52 -12.12 -25.97
N GLY A 479 23.62 -12.71 -26.74
CA GLY A 479 23.86 -13.14 -28.12
C GLY A 479 24.70 -14.42 -28.20
N ASP A 480 24.42 -15.26 -29.20
CA ASP A 480 25.14 -16.52 -29.43
C ASP A 480 26.29 -16.40 -30.47
N GLY A 481 26.56 -15.19 -30.96
CA GLY A 481 27.57 -14.90 -31.97
C GLY A 481 27.12 -15.19 -33.40
N THR A 482 25.85 -15.55 -33.61
CA THR A 482 25.29 -15.75 -34.95
C THR A 482 24.62 -14.49 -35.48
N ASP A 483 24.63 -14.30 -36.80
CA ASP A 483 23.95 -13.19 -37.49
C ASP A 483 24.28 -11.77 -37.00
N GLY A 484 25.45 -11.57 -36.38
CA GLY A 484 25.87 -10.28 -35.82
C GLY A 484 25.32 -10.00 -34.42
N ARG A 485 24.68 -10.99 -33.79
CA ARG A 485 24.12 -10.90 -32.43
C ARG A 485 25.11 -11.40 -31.39
N GLU A 486 25.83 -10.47 -30.77
CA GLU A 486 26.75 -10.69 -29.65
C GLU A 486 26.95 -9.39 -28.87
N THR A 487 26.99 -9.47 -27.55
CA THR A 487 27.34 -8.32 -26.70
C THR A 487 28.79 -7.89 -26.90
N ASN A 488 28.99 -6.61 -27.24
CA ASN A 488 30.32 -6.00 -27.22
C ASN A 488 30.76 -5.66 -25.79
N TRP A 489 31.39 -6.62 -25.12
CA TRP A 489 31.84 -6.47 -23.73
C TRP A 489 32.86 -5.36 -23.48
N ASP A 490 33.59 -4.89 -24.49
CA ASP A 490 34.53 -3.77 -24.35
C ASP A 490 33.80 -2.43 -24.16
N VAL A 491 32.56 -2.32 -24.64
CA VAL A 491 31.68 -1.15 -24.48
C VAL A 491 30.65 -1.37 -23.38
N SER A 492 29.92 -2.49 -23.43
CA SER A 492 28.85 -2.80 -22.49
C SER A 492 29.37 -3.11 -21.08
N GLY A 493 30.54 -3.76 -20.95
CA GLY A 493 31.11 -4.12 -19.66
C GLY A 493 31.39 -2.93 -18.74
N PRO A 494 32.08 -1.86 -19.22
CA PRO A 494 32.23 -0.62 -18.47
C PRO A 494 30.90 0.06 -18.10
N PHE A 495 29.93 0.10 -19.03
CA PHE A 495 28.60 0.66 -18.78
C PHE A 495 27.87 -0.10 -17.66
N TYR A 496 27.81 -1.43 -17.72
CA TYR A 496 27.20 -2.25 -16.67
C TYR A 496 27.88 -2.10 -15.31
N LYS A 497 29.21 -1.90 -15.27
CA LYS A 497 29.92 -1.59 -14.02
C LYS A 497 29.57 -0.23 -13.45
N GLN A 498 29.26 0.77 -14.30
CA GLN A 498 28.75 2.06 -13.85
C GLN A 498 27.34 1.93 -13.27
N LEU A 499 26.46 1.15 -13.93
CA LEU A 499 25.13 0.83 -13.39
C LEU A 499 25.23 0.20 -11.99
N LEU A 500 26.06 -0.82 -11.83
CA LEU A 500 26.29 -1.48 -10.54
C LEU A 500 26.84 -0.52 -9.48
N ALA A 501 27.77 0.37 -9.86
CA ALA A 501 28.34 1.36 -8.95
C ALA A 501 27.30 2.41 -8.50
N ALA A 502 26.27 2.67 -9.30
CA ALA A 502 25.14 3.54 -8.97
C ALA A 502 24.02 2.84 -8.18
N GLY A 503 24.18 1.56 -7.84
CA GLY A 503 23.21 0.77 -7.07
C GLY A 503 22.17 0.02 -7.90
N ASN A 504 22.32 -0.01 -9.23
CA ASN A 504 21.46 -0.79 -10.11
C ASN A 504 21.82 -2.28 -10.10
N GLU A 505 20.91 -3.09 -10.64
CA GLU A 505 21.12 -4.52 -10.82
C GLU A 505 21.38 -4.87 -12.29
N ILE A 506 22.25 -5.85 -12.51
CA ILE A 506 22.37 -6.55 -13.79
C ILE A 506 21.79 -7.95 -13.65
N GLY A 507 20.90 -8.32 -14.56
CA GLY A 507 20.32 -9.65 -14.67
C GLY A 507 20.56 -10.26 -16.06
N SER A 508 20.05 -11.47 -16.24
CA SER A 508 20.05 -12.17 -17.54
C SER A 508 18.68 -12.08 -18.18
N HIS A 509 18.58 -11.71 -19.46
CA HIS A 509 17.32 -11.84 -20.19
C HIS A 509 17.29 -13.21 -20.87
N SER A 510 18.25 -13.45 -21.77
CA SER A 510 18.52 -14.77 -22.32
C SER A 510 19.84 -14.80 -23.11
N LEU A 511 20.12 -15.90 -23.81
CA LEU A 511 21.23 -15.98 -24.76
C LEU A 511 20.81 -15.44 -26.13
N THR A 512 19.63 -15.80 -26.63
CA THR A 512 19.23 -15.52 -28.03
C THR A 512 17.93 -14.74 -28.20
N HIS A 513 17.29 -14.32 -27.10
CA HIS A 513 15.98 -13.67 -27.06
C HIS A 513 14.87 -14.50 -27.75
N PRO A 514 14.50 -15.68 -27.20
CA PRO A 514 13.44 -16.50 -27.78
C PRO A 514 12.07 -15.81 -27.71
N ASP A 515 11.37 -15.72 -28.84
CA ASP A 515 10.01 -15.15 -28.92
C ASP A 515 8.97 -15.91 -28.08
N ASN A 516 9.24 -17.19 -27.76
CA ASN A 516 8.37 -18.02 -26.93
C ASN A 516 9.18 -19.08 -26.18
N THR A 517 9.18 -18.96 -24.85
CA THR A 517 9.92 -19.86 -23.95
C THR A 517 9.18 -21.18 -23.69
N ASN A 518 7.86 -21.23 -23.82
CA ASN A 518 7.03 -22.38 -23.47
C ASN A 518 7.37 -23.67 -24.25
N GLY A 519 7.95 -23.54 -25.44
CA GLY A 519 8.31 -24.66 -26.32
C GLY A 519 9.75 -25.15 -26.20
N LEU A 520 10.55 -24.58 -25.30
CA LEU A 520 11.98 -24.92 -25.19
C LEU A 520 12.19 -26.30 -24.57
N THR A 521 13.24 -26.99 -25.02
CA THR A 521 13.70 -28.24 -24.39
C THR A 521 14.58 -27.95 -23.18
N SER A 522 14.83 -28.94 -22.33
CA SER A 522 15.73 -28.79 -21.17
C SER A 522 17.14 -28.34 -21.57
N GLU A 523 17.67 -28.81 -22.70
CA GLU A 523 18.97 -28.35 -23.22
C GLU A 523 18.92 -26.89 -23.65
N LYS A 524 17.78 -26.45 -24.20
CA LYS A 524 17.58 -25.05 -24.58
C LYS A 524 17.42 -24.15 -23.37
N TYR A 525 16.67 -24.52 -22.34
CA TYR A 525 16.65 -23.75 -21.09
C TYR A 525 18.06 -23.61 -20.49
N ALA A 526 18.85 -24.68 -20.49
CA ALA A 526 20.23 -24.64 -20.02
C ALA A 526 21.10 -23.68 -20.83
N SER A 527 20.94 -23.62 -22.16
CA SER A 527 21.69 -22.67 -22.99
C SER A 527 21.18 -21.23 -22.88
N GLU A 528 19.86 -21.02 -22.97
CA GLU A 528 19.27 -19.67 -22.97
C GLU A 528 19.48 -18.97 -21.63
N PHE A 529 19.38 -19.70 -20.52
CA PHE A 529 19.40 -19.11 -19.19
C PHE A 529 20.68 -19.46 -18.42
N GLY A 530 21.03 -20.74 -18.33
CA GLY A 530 22.23 -21.18 -17.60
C GLY A 530 23.53 -20.63 -18.21
N THR A 531 23.74 -20.82 -19.51
CA THR A 531 24.95 -20.32 -20.20
C THR A 531 24.98 -18.79 -20.24
N SER A 532 23.86 -18.12 -20.50
CA SER A 532 23.80 -16.64 -20.49
C SER A 532 24.26 -16.07 -19.14
N ARG A 533 23.69 -16.58 -18.03
CA ARG A 533 24.12 -16.24 -16.67
C ARG A 533 25.61 -16.43 -16.46
N ASP A 534 26.16 -17.56 -16.88
CA ASP A 534 27.58 -17.90 -16.67
C ASP A 534 28.51 -16.96 -17.47
N ILE A 535 28.11 -16.55 -18.68
CA ILE A 535 28.85 -15.56 -19.47
C ILE A 535 28.86 -14.21 -18.76
N ILE A 536 27.70 -13.71 -18.34
CA ILE A 536 27.59 -12.41 -17.65
C ILE A 536 28.42 -12.42 -16.36
N ASN A 537 28.29 -13.48 -15.56
CA ASN A 537 29.10 -13.70 -14.35
C ASN A 537 30.59 -13.58 -14.64
N ALA A 538 31.08 -14.29 -15.66
CA ALA A 538 32.49 -14.31 -16.01
C ALA A 538 33.01 -12.95 -16.51
N LYS A 539 32.17 -12.19 -17.23
CA LYS A 539 32.54 -10.91 -17.84
C LYS A 539 32.53 -9.75 -16.85
N LEU A 540 31.59 -9.75 -15.91
CA LEU A 540 31.44 -8.68 -14.93
C LEU A 540 32.10 -8.99 -13.58
N GLY A 541 32.33 -10.26 -13.26
CA GLY A 541 32.90 -10.68 -11.98
C GLY A 541 31.89 -10.60 -10.83
N ILE A 542 30.60 -10.82 -11.13
CA ILE A 542 29.49 -10.79 -10.17
C ILE A 542 28.76 -12.15 -10.16
N THR A 543 27.82 -12.31 -9.23
CA THR A 543 26.85 -13.42 -9.25
C THR A 543 25.48 -12.86 -9.64
N ILE A 544 25.03 -13.20 -10.84
CA ILE A 544 23.70 -12.87 -11.34
C ILE A 544 22.66 -13.62 -10.52
N GLN A 545 21.74 -12.87 -9.92
CA GLN A 545 20.69 -13.39 -9.05
C GLN A 545 19.37 -13.64 -9.80
N GLY A 546 19.08 -12.86 -10.84
CA GLY A 546 17.77 -12.87 -11.49
C GLY A 546 17.79 -12.95 -12.99
N ALA A 547 16.64 -13.33 -13.54
CA ALA A 547 16.35 -13.23 -14.96
C ALA A 547 14.99 -12.62 -15.25
N ALA A 548 14.92 -11.91 -16.38
CA ALA A 548 13.67 -11.52 -17.01
C ALA A 548 13.36 -12.52 -18.12
N VAL A 549 12.10 -12.97 -18.19
CA VAL A 549 11.67 -13.92 -19.23
C VAL A 549 11.35 -13.11 -20.51
N PRO A 550 11.99 -13.42 -21.65
CA PRO A 550 11.72 -12.74 -22.91
C PRO A 550 10.49 -13.30 -23.63
N GLY A 551 9.93 -12.48 -24.52
CA GLY A 551 8.93 -12.91 -25.49
C GLY A 551 7.53 -13.09 -24.93
N ALA A 552 6.81 -14.09 -25.44
CA ALA A 552 5.44 -14.37 -25.06
C ALA A 552 5.32 -14.79 -23.58
N PRO A 553 4.21 -14.44 -22.89
CA PRO A 553 3.97 -14.88 -21.52
C PRO A 553 4.17 -16.38 -21.36
N GLU A 554 4.95 -16.74 -20.34
CA GLU A 554 5.31 -18.10 -20.06
C GLU A 554 4.23 -18.81 -19.21
N PHE A 555 4.25 -20.13 -19.26
CA PHE A 555 3.40 -21.00 -18.47
C PHE A 555 4.22 -21.64 -17.35
N LEU A 556 3.52 -22.17 -16.34
CA LEU A 556 4.13 -22.68 -15.11
C LEU A 556 5.34 -23.62 -15.36
N PRO A 557 5.31 -24.62 -16.27
CA PRO A 557 6.48 -25.48 -16.51
C PRO A 557 7.70 -24.74 -17.07
N ALA A 558 7.49 -23.67 -17.85
CA ALA A 558 8.58 -22.86 -18.39
C ALA A 558 9.20 -22.01 -17.28
N SER A 559 8.40 -21.35 -16.44
CA SER A 559 8.88 -20.63 -15.25
C SER A 559 9.72 -21.55 -14.35
N LYS A 560 9.20 -22.75 -14.04
CA LYS A 560 9.92 -23.79 -13.27
C LYS A 560 11.22 -24.26 -13.91
N ALA A 561 11.26 -24.33 -15.25
CA ALA A 561 12.48 -24.71 -15.96
C ALA A 561 13.55 -23.59 -15.95
N ILE A 562 13.14 -22.33 -15.80
CA ILE A 562 14.05 -21.17 -15.78
C ILE A 562 14.53 -20.90 -14.34
N GLU A 563 13.65 -20.98 -13.34
CA GLU A 563 13.96 -20.64 -11.94
C GLU A 563 15.13 -21.43 -11.35
N GLN A 564 15.37 -22.66 -11.83
CA GLN A 564 16.49 -23.50 -11.37
C GLN A 564 17.87 -22.85 -11.57
N TYR A 565 17.99 -21.84 -12.44
CA TYR A 565 19.25 -21.15 -12.72
C TYR A 565 19.45 -19.88 -11.90
N TYR A 566 18.42 -19.39 -11.21
CA TYR A 566 18.41 -18.07 -10.58
C TYR A 566 17.85 -18.12 -9.14
N SER A 567 18.04 -17.03 -8.40
CA SER A 567 17.47 -16.83 -7.07
C SER A 567 16.05 -16.26 -7.13
N TYR A 568 15.72 -15.55 -8.20
CA TYR A 568 14.38 -15.07 -8.52
C TYR A 568 14.21 -14.95 -10.03
N ILE A 569 12.98 -14.86 -10.52
CA ILE A 569 12.69 -14.56 -11.94
C ILE A 569 11.59 -13.50 -12.06
N SER A 570 11.66 -12.69 -13.11
CA SER A 570 10.58 -11.81 -13.54
C SER A 570 9.96 -12.33 -14.83
N GLY A 571 8.67 -12.66 -14.78
CA GLY A 571 7.95 -13.25 -15.91
C GLY A 571 7.23 -12.24 -16.80
N GLY A 572 6.28 -12.71 -17.60
CA GLY A 572 5.39 -11.83 -18.37
C GLY A 572 4.52 -10.92 -17.49
N ALA A 573 4.03 -9.81 -18.05
CA ALA A 573 3.11 -8.91 -17.33
C ALA A 573 1.83 -9.65 -16.92
N ALA A 574 1.44 -9.52 -15.66
CA ALA A 574 0.19 -10.03 -15.13
C ALA A 574 -0.80 -8.87 -14.96
N LEU A 575 -1.46 -8.49 -16.05
CA LEU A 575 -2.50 -7.46 -16.07
C LEU A 575 -3.87 -8.09 -16.23
N VAL A 576 -4.94 -7.37 -15.91
CA VAL A 576 -6.31 -7.83 -16.16
C VAL A 576 -6.46 -8.26 -17.63
N GLY A 577 -6.93 -9.50 -17.85
CA GLY A 577 -7.07 -10.12 -19.17
C GLY A 577 -5.83 -10.91 -19.64
N ALA A 578 -4.66 -10.70 -19.03
CA ALA A 578 -3.43 -11.49 -19.24
C ALA A 578 -3.08 -12.36 -18.03
N GLY A 579 -3.53 -11.98 -16.83
CA GLY A 579 -3.30 -12.65 -15.56
C GLY A 579 -3.97 -11.89 -14.42
N TYR A 580 -3.44 -12.05 -13.21
CA TYR A 580 -3.89 -11.31 -12.03
C TYR A 580 -2.80 -10.29 -11.62
N PRO A 581 -3.14 -8.99 -11.56
CA PRO A 581 -2.23 -7.96 -11.04
C PRO A 581 -1.66 -8.29 -9.67
N GLY A 582 -0.44 -7.82 -9.41
CA GLY A 582 0.24 -8.05 -8.13
C GLY A 582 0.77 -9.48 -7.94
N ALA A 583 0.92 -10.26 -9.01
CA ALA A 583 1.48 -11.61 -8.97
C ALA A 583 2.99 -11.61 -8.61
N ILE A 584 3.27 -11.40 -7.33
CA ILE A 584 4.59 -11.34 -6.69
C ILE A 584 4.59 -12.31 -5.50
N GLY A 585 5.53 -13.25 -5.46
CA GLY A 585 5.62 -14.26 -4.40
C GLY A 585 6.09 -15.61 -4.93
N HIS A 586 5.57 -16.69 -4.37
CA HIS A 586 5.88 -18.07 -4.76
C HIS A 586 4.81 -18.65 -5.69
N LEU A 587 5.23 -19.26 -6.81
CA LEU A 587 4.30 -19.83 -7.81
C LEU A 587 3.41 -20.93 -7.22
N THR A 588 4.00 -21.78 -6.38
CA THR A 588 3.38 -22.94 -5.76
C THR A 588 3.91 -23.13 -4.32
N PRO A 589 3.22 -23.87 -3.44
CA PRO A 589 3.67 -24.05 -2.05
C PRO A 589 5.03 -24.74 -1.88
N ASP A 590 5.49 -25.48 -2.89
CA ASP A 590 6.79 -26.16 -2.93
C ASP A 590 7.89 -25.33 -3.62
N ASP A 591 7.56 -24.12 -4.07
CA ASP A 591 8.52 -23.18 -4.64
C ASP A 591 9.30 -22.46 -3.55
N GLY A 592 10.63 -22.45 -3.67
CA GLY A 592 11.52 -21.71 -2.78
C GLY A 592 12.08 -20.43 -3.40
N LYS A 593 11.56 -20.02 -4.56
CA LYS A 593 12.03 -18.86 -5.33
C LYS A 593 10.93 -17.82 -5.45
N VAL A 594 11.35 -16.56 -5.50
CA VAL A 594 10.43 -15.44 -5.74
C VAL A 594 10.24 -15.26 -7.23
N TYR A 595 8.99 -15.20 -7.64
CA TYR A 595 8.54 -14.84 -8.96
C TYR A 595 7.91 -13.45 -8.93
N ILE A 596 8.23 -12.62 -9.92
CA ILE A 596 7.78 -11.22 -9.99
C ILE A 596 7.18 -10.93 -11.38
N ALA A 597 5.86 -10.92 -11.50
CA ALA A 597 5.22 -10.42 -12.70
C ALA A 597 5.17 -8.88 -12.70
N PRO A 598 5.52 -8.22 -13.82
CA PRO A 598 5.18 -6.83 -14.02
C PRO A 598 3.66 -6.60 -13.88
N ASN A 599 3.29 -5.57 -13.13
CA ASN A 599 1.89 -5.17 -12.92
C ASN A 599 1.54 -3.82 -13.56
N MET A 600 2.47 -3.28 -14.36
CA MET A 600 2.25 -2.20 -15.31
C MET A 600 2.47 -2.67 -16.75
N SER A 601 1.88 -1.96 -17.71
CA SER A 601 2.05 -2.24 -19.14
C SER A 601 3.50 -2.01 -19.60
N PHE A 602 4.00 -2.85 -20.51
CA PHE A 602 5.27 -2.59 -21.21
C PHE A 602 5.13 -1.41 -22.18
N ASP A 603 6.18 -0.60 -22.31
CA ASP A 603 6.26 0.46 -23.32
C ASP A 603 6.05 -0.05 -24.75
N PHE A 604 6.62 -1.22 -25.08
CA PHE A 604 6.37 -1.89 -26.35
C PHE A 604 4.89 -2.23 -26.55
N THR A 605 4.19 -2.67 -25.51
CA THR A 605 2.74 -2.94 -25.61
C THR A 605 1.98 -1.66 -25.94
N LEU A 606 2.29 -0.55 -25.27
CA LEU A 606 1.59 0.72 -25.46
C LEU A 606 1.93 1.37 -26.81
N VAL A 607 3.21 1.58 -27.09
CA VAL A 607 3.70 2.33 -28.26
C VAL A 607 3.88 1.39 -29.46
N GLY A 608 4.58 0.28 -29.27
CA GLY A 608 4.90 -0.68 -30.33
C GLY A 608 3.68 -1.43 -30.87
N PHE A 609 2.85 -2.01 -30.00
CA PHE A 609 1.72 -2.86 -30.39
C PHE A 609 0.42 -2.07 -30.52
N GLN A 610 0.02 -1.31 -29.49
CA GLN A 610 -1.22 -0.53 -29.51
C GLN A 610 -1.11 0.79 -30.28
N LYS A 611 0.10 1.18 -30.70
CA LYS A 611 0.36 2.40 -31.50
C LYS A 611 -0.05 3.70 -30.80
N LYS A 612 0.00 3.74 -29.46
CA LYS A 612 -0.19 4.96 -28.68
C LYS A 612 0.96 5.93 -28.92
N THR A 613 0.66 7.22 -28.90
CA THR A 613 1.69 8.27 -28.81
C THR A 613 2.38 8.22 -27.45
N ALA A 614 3.59 8.80 -27.33
CA ALA A 614 4.28 8.88 -26.03
C ALA A 614 3.45 9.59 -24.95
N ALA A 615 2.63 10.58 -25.33
CA ALA A 615 1.72 11.25 -24.40
C ALA A 615 0.62 10.30 -23.89
N GLU A 616 -0.08 9.60 -24.79
CA GLU A 616 -1.11 8.63 -24.41
C GLU A 616 -0.55 7.45 -23.61
N ALA A 617 0.69 7.02 -23.92
CA ALA A 617 1.38 5.98 -23.15
C ALA A 617 1.76 6.50 -21.74
N SER A 618 2.26 7.73 -21.64
CA SER A 618 2.53 8.38 -20.36
C SER A 618 1.25 8.48 -19.52
N ASP A 619 0.15 9.01 -20.08
CA ASP A 619 -1.14 9.12 -19.39
C ASP A 619 -1.65 7.76 -18.89
N GLN A 620 -1.48 6.71 -19.69
CA GLN A 620 -1.86 5.36 -19.28
C GLN A 620 -1.01 4.85 -18.12
N TRP A 621 0.31 5.01 -18.15
CA TRP A 621 1.17 4.65 -17.02
C TRP A 621 0.85 5.44 -15.76
N GLN A 622 0.51 6.73 -15.89
CA GLN A 622 0.08 7.53 -14.75
C GLN A 622 -1.21 6.98 -14.13
N ALA A 623 -2.18 6.58 -14.95
CA ALA A 623 -3.41 5.97 -14.48
C ALA A 623 -3.17 4.60 -13.82
N GLU A 624 -2.31 3.76 -14.42
CA GLU A 624 -1.92 2.45 -13.87
C GLU A 624 -1.20 2.61 -12.52
N PHE A 625 -0.21 3.51 -12.44
CA PHE A 625 0.53 3.81 -11.21
C PHE A 625 -0.41 4.30 -10.10
N LYS A 626 -1.25 5.30 -10.39
CA LYS A 626 -2.22 5.83 -9.43
C LYS A 626 -3.16 4.74 -8.91
N SER A 627 -3.65 3.86 -9.79
CA SER A 627 -4.52 2.75 -9.40
C SER A 627 -3.82 1.69 -8.56
N LEU A 628 -2.51 1.51 -8.71
CA LEU A 628 -1.73 0.54 -7.92
C LEU A 628 -1.47 1.06 -6.50
N ILE A 629 -1.17 2.36 -6.37
CA ILE A 629 -0.83 2.96 -5.06
C ILE A 629 -2.06 3.40 -4.25
N SER A 630 -3.21 3.64 -4.88
CA SER A 630 -4.40 4.11 -4.18
C SER A 630 -4.95 3.06 -3.22
N HIS A 631 -5.25 3.46 -1.99
CA HIS A 631 -5.82 2.60 -0.95
C HIS A 631 -4.92 1.44 -0.54
N SER A 632 -3.60 1.51 -0.70
CA SER A 632 -2.68 0.47 -0.23
C SER A 632 -1.77 0.94 0.88
N ASP A 633 -1.57 0.06 1.86
CA ASP A 633 -0.70 0.31 3.01
C ASP A 633 0.78 0.25 2.61
N MET A 634 1.14 -0.69 1.73
CA MET A 634 2.48 -0.84 1.17
C MET A 634 2.42 -1.37 -0.27
N PRO A 635 2.07 -0.52 -1.26
CA PRO A 635 1.94 -0.93 -2.65
C PRO A 635 3.30 -1.26 -3.28
N VAL A 636 3.32 -2.34 -4.07
CA VAL A 636 4.46 -2.73 -4.89
C VAL A 636 4.12 -2.56 -6.37
N VAL A 637 4.86 -1.68 -7.04
CA VAL A 637 4.75 -1.40 -8.47
C VAL A 637 5.95 -2.01 -9.20
N VAL A 638 5.68 -2.82 -10.23
CA VAL A 638 6.71 -3.43 -11.07
C VAL A 638 6.53 -2.91 -12.48
N TRP A 639 7.42 -2.00 -12.88
CA TRP A 639 7.31 -1.24 -14.12
C TRP A 639 8.31 -1.76 -15.18
N PRO A 640 7.82 -2.33 -16.29
CA PRO A 640 8.68 -2.87 -17.33
C PRO A 640 8.85 -1.93 -18.54
N TRP A 641 10.08 -1.82 -19.06
CA TRP A 641 10.40 -1.04 -20.27
C TRP A 641 11.68 -1.53 -20.97
N HIS A 642 12.00 -0.96 -22.14
CA HIS A 642 13.18 -1.36 -22.92
C HIS A 642 14.20 -0.23 -23.12
N ASP A 643 15.48 -0.58 -23.20
CA ASP A 643 16.61 0.36 -23.30
C ASP A 643 16.55 1.34 -24.50
N TYR A 644 15.95 0.91 -25.60
CA TYR A 644 15.71 1.74 -26.79
C TYR A 644 14.67 2.85 -26.57
N GLY A 645 13.78 2.71 -25.58
CA GLY A 645 12.67 3.62 -25.34
C GLY A 645 13.10 5.02 -24.92
N PRO A 646 13.74 5.20 -23.74
CA PRO A 646 14.17 6.52 -23.26
C PRO A 646 15.20 7.20 -24.15
N THR A 647 15.97 6.41 -24.92
CA THR A 647 16.97 6.91 -25.86
C THR A 647 16.37 7.34 -27.21
N ASN A 648 15.08 7.08 -27.42
CA ASN A 648 14.39 7.21 -28.70
C ASN A 648 15.19 6.55 -29.83
N TRP A 649 15.69 5.34 -29.55
CA TRP A 649 16.51 4.58 -30.48
C TRP A 649 15.64 3.96 -31.56
N VAL A 650 16.13 4.00 -32.81
CA VAL A 650 15.39 3.48 -33.96
C VAL A 650 15.79 2.01 -34.13
N THR A 651 14.90 1.10 -33.73
CA THR A 651 15.13 -0.35 -33.80
C THR A 651 14.74 -0.98 -35.15
N ASP A 652 13.86 -0.34 -35.92
CA ASP A 652 13.54 -0.69 -37.31
C ASP A 652 13.31 0.58 -38.12
N GLU A 653 14.13 0.83 -39.13
CA GLU A 653 14.02 2.03 -39.99
C GLU A 653 12.67 2.14 -40.72
N ASN A 654 11.90 1.06 -40.81
CA ASN A 654 10.60 1.01 -41.49
C ASN A 654 9.40 1.22 -40.56
N ILE A 655 9.62 1.22 -39.25
CA ILE A 655 8.60 1.45 -38.24
C ILE A 655 9.00 2.74 -37.52
N VAL A 656 8.05 3.66 -37.31
CA VAL A 656 8.31 4.86 -36.50
C VAL A 656 7.56 4.72 -35.18
N PRO A 657 8.07 3.99 -34.17
CA PRO A 657 7.60 4.13 -32.81
C PRO A 657 7.98 5.52 -32.31
N SER A 658 7.02 6.30 -31.81
CA SER A 658 7.30 7.64 -31.28
C SER A 658 7.54 7.57 -29.76
N TYR A 659 8.66 6.97 -29.34
CA TYR A 659 9.10 7.06 -27.94
C TYR A 659 9.66 8.47 -27.66
N ASN A 660 9.69 8.87 -26.39
CA ASN A 660 10.50 10.01 -25.95
C ASN A 660 10.97 9.79 -24.52
N THR A 661 12.02 10.49 -24.09
CA THR A 661 12.52 10.37 -22.71
C THR A 661 11.50 10.87 -21.68
N ALA A 662 10.68 11.86 -22.04
CA ALA A 662 9.73 12.50 -21.14
C ALA A 662 8.66 11.54 -20.58
N MET A 663 8.15 10.58 -21.37
CA MET A 663 7.13 9.64 -20.86
C MET A 663 7.64 8.78 -19.70
N TYR A 664 8.94 8.45 -19.69
CA TYR A 664 9.62 7.70 -18.62
C TYR A 664 9.91 8.61 -17.43
N THR A 665 10.52 9.78 -17.68
CA THR A 665 10.82 10.77 -16.64
C THR A 665 9.55 11.20 -15.88
N ASN A 666 8.42 11.36 -16.56
CA ASN A 666 7.15 11.76 -15.94
C ASN A 666 6.66 10.73 -14.92
N LEU A 667 6.76 9.43 -15.23
CA LEU A 667 6.37 8.38 -14.30
C LEU A 667 7.32 8.33 -13.09
N ILE A 668 8.63 8.38 -13.34
CA ILE A 668 9.65 8.42 -12.26
C ILE A 668 9.41 9.63 -11.35
N LYS A 669 9.20 10.82 -11.92
CA LYS A 669 8.87 12.02 -11.16
C LYS A 669 7.60 11.84 -10.33
N THR A 670 6.54 11.28 -10.91
CA THR A 670 5.27 11.08 -10.18
C THR A 670 5.43 10.08 -9.04
N ALA A 671 6.16 8.99 -9.26
CA ALA A 671 6.46 8.02 -8.22
C ALA A 671 7.29 8.62 -7.09
N TYR A 672 8.33 9.38 -7.43
CA TYR A 672 9.16 10.09 -6.45
C TYR A 672 8.31 11.09 -5.63
N GLU A 673 7.49 11.90 -6.29
CA GLU A 673 6.61 12.88 -5.63
C GLU A 673 5.52 12.22 -4.77
N ALA A 674 5.16 10.96 -5.06
CA ALA A 674 4.26 10.16 -4.23
C ALA A 674 4.97 9.50 -3.02
N GLY A 675 6.27 9.76 -2.81
CA GLY A 675 7.05 9.15 -1.73
C GLY A 675 7.39 7.68 -1.99
N SER A 676 7.61 7.31 -3.25
CA SER A 676 8.00 5.93 -3.60
C SER A 676 9.50 5.71 -3.48
N GLU A 677 9.86 4.56 -2.94
CA GLU A 677 11.21 4.02 -2.96
C GLU A 677 11.50 3.32 -4.29
N PHE A 678 12.53 3.75 -5.02
CA PHE A 678 12.99 3.00 -6.19
C PHE A 678 13.92 1.87 -5.76
N VAL A 679 13.58 0.64 -6.15
CA VAL A 679 14.35 -0.57 -5.83
C VAL A 679 14.69 -1.36 -7.08
N THR A 680 15.68 -2.24 -6.96
CA THR A 680 15.93 -3.27 -7.99
C THR A 680 15.01 -4.47 -7.75
N LEU A 681 14.71 -5.26 -8.78
CA LEU A 681 13.93 -6.50 -8.62
C LEU A 681 14.64 -7.51 -7.71
N GLY A 682 15.98 -7.56 -7.71
CA GLY A 682 16.74 -8.37 -6.76
C GLY A 682 16.58 -7.92 -5.32
N ASP A 683 16.51 -6.60 -5.08
CA ASP A 683 16.20 -6.05 -3.75
C ASP A 683 14.77 -6.40 -3.34
N LEU A 684 13.79 -6.20 -4.22
CA LEU A 684 12.40 -6.59 -3.98
C LEU A 684 12.28 -8.09 -3.67
N ALA A 685 12.93 -8.96 -4.46
CA ALA A 685 12.92 -10.40 -4.22
C ALA A 685 13.51 -10.77 -2.84
N GLN A 686 14.57 -10.09 -2.41
CA GLN A 686 15.14 -10.30 -1.07
C GLN A 686 14.17 -9.85 0.02
N ARG A 687 13.50 -8.71 -0.15
CA ARG A 687 12.50 -8.22 0.82
C ARG A 687 11.32 -9.18 0.93
N VAL A 688 10.78 -9.65 -0.19
CA VAL A 688 9.71 -10.67 -0.22
C VAL A 688 10.15 -11.92 0.55
N ALA A 689 11.32 -12.48 0.22
CA ALA A 689 11.83 -13.67 0.90
C ALA A 689 12.11 -13.47 2.41
N SER A 690 12.46 -12.25 2.82
CA SER A 690 12.65 -11.87 4.22
C SER A 690 11.30 -11.79 4.94
N PHE A 691 10.31 -11.17 4.31
CA PHE A 691 8.95 -11.07 4.82
C PHE A 691 8.28 -12.45 4.96
N ASP A 692 8.48 -13.36 4.01
CA ASP A 692 7.97 -14.74 4.07
C ASP A 692 8.51 -15.52 5.28
N ALA A 693 9.71 -15.17 5.74
CA ALA A 693 10.36 -15.74 6.91
C ALA A 693 10.05 -15.00 8.22
N SER A 694 9.17 -13.99 8.17
CA SER A 694 8.87 -13.15 9.31
C SER A 694 7.88 -13.77 10.30
N SER A 695 7.97 -13.32 11.55
CA SER A 695 6.93 -13.52 12.56
C SER A 695 6.75 -12.24 13.36
N LEU A 696 5.49 -11.94 13.67
CA LEU A 696 5.07 -10.77 14.40
C LEU A 696 4.20 -11.19 15.58
N THR A 697 4.55 -10.77 16.78
CA THR A 697 3.65 -10.86 17.95
C THR A 697 3.46 -9.49 18.52
N TYR A 698 2.26 -9.14 18.98
CA TYR A 698 2.04 -7.88 19.66
C TYR A 698 0.91 -7.90 20.67
N GLY A 699 0.88 -6.89 21.53
CA GLY A 699 -0.22 -6.65 22.46
C GLY A 699 -0.26 -5.20 22.90
N TYR A 700 -1.45 -4.70 23.20
CA TYR A 700 -1.69 -3.32 23.60
C TYR A 700 -2.23 -3.23 25.04
N ASP A 701 -1.58 -2.41 25.86
CA ASP A 701 -2.05 -2.06 27.20
C ASP A 701 -2.65 -0.65 27.20
N ALA A 702 -3.98 -0.58 27.14
CA ALA A 702 -4.73 0.66 27.13
C ALA A 702 -4.56 1.50 28.41
N ALA A 703 -4.19 0.90 29.55
CA ALA A 703 -3.99 1.64 30.80
C ALA A 703 -2.69 2.45 30.79
N THR A 704 -1.72 2.03 29.98
CA THR A 704 -0.41 2.67 29.84
C THR A 704 -0.18 3.24 28.45
N SER A 705 -1.16 3.15 27.55
CA SER A 705 -1.05 3.51 26.13
C SER A 705 0.23 2.95 25.50
N THR A 706 0.54 1.69 25.82
CA THR A 706 1.79 1.05 25.43
C THR A 706 1.53 -0.18 24.58
N LEU A 707 2.14 -0.24 23.41
CA LEU A 707 2.19 -1.40 22.54
C LEU A 707 3.52 -2.14 22.76
N SER A 708 3.45 -3.46 22.93
CA SER A 708 4.63 -4.33 22.94
C SER A 708 4.59 -5.20 21.70
N ALA A 709 5.63 -5.15 20.86
CA ALA A 709 5.74 -5.94 19.65
C ALA A 709 7.08 -6.67 19.59
N SER A 710 7.07 -7.89 19.05
CA SER A 710 8.27 -8.66 18.73
C SER A 710 8.26 -8.97 17.25
N VAL A 711 9.32 -8.52 16.56
CA VAL A 711 9.55 -8.76 15.14
C VAL A 711 10.75 -9.71 15.03
N HIS A 712 10.54 -10.88 14.43
CA HIS A 712 11.63 -11.77 14.04
C HIS A 712 11.56 -11.99 12.54
N THR A 713 12.52 -11.44 11.81
CA THR A 713 12.68 -11.64 10.37
C THR A 713 14.17 -11.58 10.06
N PRO A 714 14.69 -12.47 9.20
CA PRO A 714 16.05 -12.30 8.69
C PRO A 714 16.13 -11.01 7.85
N ASP A 715 17.28 -10.34 7.88
CA ASP A 715 17.58 -9.17 7.04
C ASP A 715 16.53 -8.05 7.07
N ALA A 716 15.96 -7.79 8.26
CA ALA A 716 14.84 -6.88 8.47
C ALA A 716 15.19 -5.39 8.41
N GLY A 717 16.46 -5.06 8.16
CA GLY A 717 17.00 -3.71 8.32
C GLY A 717 16.47 -2.70 7.30
N LYS A 718 15.57 -3.07 6.40
CA LYS A 718 14.86 -2.16 5.47
C LYS A 718 13.38 -1.97 5.86
N PHE A 719 12.92 -2.69 6.87
CA PHE A 719 11.51 -2.77 7.23
C PHE A 719 11.16 -1.73 8.29
N ALA A 720 9.87 -1.44 8.37
CA ALA A 720 9.28 -0.64 9.42
C ALA A 720 8.11 -1.40 10.06
N LEU A 721 7.96 -1.22 11.37
CA LEU A 721 6.74 -1.59 12.07
C LEU A 721 5.83 -0.36 12.13
N ASN A 722 4.82 -0.31 11.28
CA ASN A 722 3.89 0.80 11.14
C ASN A 722 2.66 0.58 12.04
N LEU A 723 2.19 1.63 12.73
CA LEU A 723 1.08 1.57 13.67
C LEU A 723 -0.26 2.10 13.09
N GLY A 724 -0.33 2.26 11.76
CA GLY A 724 -1.48 2.81 11.06
C GLY A 724 -1.81 4.25 11.47
N ASP A 725 -3.07 4.65 11.27
CA ASP A 725 -3.54 5.96 11.72
C ASP A 725 -3.69 6.01 13.25
N LEU A 726 -2.85 6.82 13.89
CA LEU A 726 -2.86 7.08 15.32
C LEU A 726 -3.77 8.26 15.73
N GLY A 727 -4.47 8.89 14.78
CA GLY A 727 -5.30 10.07 14.97
C GLY A 727 -4.50 11.23 15.54
N THR A 728 -4.90 11.74 16.71
CA THR A 728 -4.17 12.82 17.40
C THR A 728 -2.98 12.33 18.23
N SER A 729 -2.75 11.01 18.28
CA SER A 729 -1.60 10.43 18.98
C SER A 729 -0.45 10.20 17.99
N LYS A 730 0.75 10.03 18.53
CA LYS A 730 1.95 9.60 17.82
C LYS A 730 2.76 8.67 18.71
N ILE A 731 3.80 8.05 18.15
CA ILE A 731 4.84 7.39 18.93
C ILE A 731 5.48 8.46 19.81
N LYS A 732 5.21 8.42 21.12
CA LYS A 732 5.87 9.29 22.09
C LYS A 732 7.34 8.91 22.24
N GLY A 733 7.63 7.61 22.22
CA GLY A 733 8.98 7.07 22.26
C GLY A 733 9.00 5.56 22.38
N VAL A 734 10.13 4.96 22.07
CA VAL A 734 10.35 3.51 22.12
C VAL A 734 11.40 3.20 23.18
N THR A 735 11.06 2.36 24.16
CA THR A 735 11.93 2.14 25.32
C THR A 735 13.26 1.50 24.89
N GLY A 736 14.36 2.25 25.01
CA GLY A 736 15.71 1.75 24.69
C GLY A 736 16.02 1.67 23.19
N TRP A 737 15.16 2.24 22.34
CA TRP A 737 15.31 2.26 20.89
C TRP A 737 15.21 3.69 20.35
N TYR A 738 15.98 4.00 19.31
CA TYR A 738 16.18 5.38 18.84
C TYR A 738 16.12 5.49 17.32
N ALA A 739 15.30 4.67 16.67
CA ALA A 739 14.98 4.78 15.25
C ALA A 739 13.46 4.59 15.06
N TYR A 740 12.74 5.71 14.95
CA TYR A 740 11.29 5.76 14.81
C TYR A 740 10.86 7.17 14.36
N ASP A 741 9.71 7.26 13.71
CA ASP A 741 9.06 8.53 13.37
C ASP A 741 7.74 8.70 14.14
N ASP A 742 6.78 9.45 13.60
CA ASP A 742 5.49 9.71 14.24
C ASP A 742 4.61 8.45 14.39
N ASP A 743 4.72 7.47 13.49
CA ASP A 743 3.82 6.31 13.43
C ASP A 743 4.53 4.96 13.20
N SER A 744 5.84 4.97 12.95
CA SER A 744 6.61 3.81 12.54
C SER A 744 7.87 3.63 13.36
N VAL A 745 8.17 2.38 13.69
CA VAL A 745 9.46 1.98 14.29
C VAL A 745 10.33 1.35 13.22
N PHE A 746 11.53 1.90 13.02
CA PHE A 746 12.48 1.35 12.06
C PHE A 746 13.19 0.14 12.67
N VAL A 747 13.06 -1.00 12.01
CA VAL A 747 13.62 -2.28 12.46
C VAL A 747 15.09 -2.35 11.99
N ASP A 748 15.96 -2.94 12.81
CA ASP A 748 17.32 -3.28 12.37
C ASP A 748 17.39 -4.67 11.72
N ARG A 749 18.56 -5.03 11.20
CA ARG A 749 18.81 -6.30 10.48
C ARG A 749 18.31 -7.54 11.21
N ASP A 750 18.42 -7.58 12.54
CA ASP A 750 18.17 -8.78 13.34
C ASP A 750 16.72 -8.84 13.88
N GLY A 751 15.93 -7.77 13.70
CA GLY A 751 14.63 -7.64 14.33
C GLY A 751 14.76 -7.28 15.82
N GLY A 752 13.65 -7.30 16.56
CA GLY A 752 13.71 -6.92 17.96
C GLY A 752 12.38 -6.94 18.71
N ASP A 753 12.50 -6.69 20.02
CA ASP A 753 11.38 -6.48 20.92
C ASP A 753 11.22 -4.97 21.20
N TYR A 754 10.09 -4.41 20.78
CA TYR A 754 9.80 -2.98 20.85
C TYR A 754 8.70 -2.71 21.86
N LYS A 755 8.99 -1.80 22.81
CA LYS A 755 8.00 -1.27 23.74
C LYS A 755 7.71 0.18 23.39
N ILE A 756 6.60 0.39 22.72
CA ILE A 756 6.21 1.63 22.04
C ILE A 756 5.17 2.33 22.90
N VAL A 757 5.48 3.54 23.35
CA VAL A 757 4.57 4.36 24.14
C VAL A 757 3.91 5.39 23.22
N LEU A 758 2.59 5.50 23.27
CA LEU A 758 1.83 6.48 22.49
C LEU A 758 1.52 7.73 23.32
N GLY A 759 1.44 8.89 22.67
CA GLY A 759 1.08 10.15 23.30
C GLY A 759 0.85 11.27 22.29
N ALA A 760 0.41 12.43 22.78
CA ALA A 760 0.14 13.60 21.92
C ALA A 760 1.42 14.27 21.36
N THR A 761 2.57 14.07 22.02
CA THR A 761 3.86 14.66 21.64
C THR A 761 4.97 13.62 21.80
N GLN A 762 5.99 13.69 20.94
CA GLN A 762 7.24 12.94 21.09
C GLN A 762 8.04 13.42 22.30
N ASP A 763 8.78 12.51 22.93
CA ASP A 763 9.79 12.85 23.92
C ASP A 763 10.99 13.52 23.22
N ASP A 764 11.53 14.58 23.82
CA ASP A 764 12.72 15.30 23.32
C ASP A 764 13.99 14.45 23.55
N VAL A 765 14.30 13.58 22.59
CA VAL A 765 15.44 12.66 22.62
C VAL A 765 16.16 12.61 21.28
N THR A 766 17.47 12.37 21.31
CA THR A 766 18.22 12.17 20.07
C THR A 766 17.87 10.83 19.41
N HIS A 767 17.29 10.84 18.21
CA HIS A 767 16.86 9.62 17.50
C HIS A 767 16.83 9.81 15.96
N LEU A 768 16.92 8.71 15.22
CA LEU A 768 16.68 8.68 13.76
C LEU A 768 15.16 8.74 13.53
N TYR A 769 14.72 9.71 12.74
CA TYR A 769 13.32 9.81 12.28
C TYR A 769 13.18 9.64 10.76
N ASP A 770 14.31 9.51 10.03
CA ASP A 770 14.32 9.12 8.63
C ASP A 770 15.64 8.42 8.27
N ILE A 771 15.55 7.41 7.40
CA ILE A 771 16.66 6.58 6.92
C ILE A 771 16.57 6.48 5.40
N ALA A 772 17.68 6.79 4.73
CA ALA A 772 17.78 6.77 3.27
C ALA A 772 17.18 5.52 2.59
N ASP A 773 16.60 5.74 1.40
CA ASP A 773 16.10 4.69 0.52
C ASP A 773 17.11 3.55 0.34
N ARG A 774 16.61 2.32 0.40
CA ARG A 774 17.32 1.04 0.27
C ARG A 774 18.38 0.81 1.35
N ALA A 775 18.59 1.76 2.27
CA ALA A 775 19.57 1.60 3.31
C ALA A 775 19.08 0.60 4.35
N GLU A 776 19.98 -0.30 4.70
CA GLU A 776 19.76 -1.29 5.72
C GLU A 776 20.30 -0.78 7.06
N LEU A 777 19.41 -0.59 8.03
CA LEU A 777 19.79 -0.34 9.42
C LEU A 777 20.34 -1.64 10.02
N VAL A 778 21.61 -1.65 10.41
CA VAL A 778 22.25 -2.84 11.01
C VAL A 778 22.07 -2.85 12.52
N ASN A 779 22.18 -1.70 13.16
CA ASN A 779 21.88 -1.50 14.58
C ASN A 779 21.79 0.00 14.90
N VAL A 780 21.12 0.32 16.01
CA VAL A 780 21.12 1.65 16.62
C VAL A 780 21.21 1.53 18.14
N SER A 781 21.92 2.47 18.77
CA SER A 781 22.03 2.56 20.22
C SER A 781 22.15 4.02 20.67
N GLY A 782 21.60 4.34 21.83
CA GLY A 782 21.64 5.70 22.37
C GLY A 782 21.33 5.77 23.86
N ASP A 783 21.52 6.95 24.44
CA ASP A 783 21.21 7.25 25.84
C ASP A 783 20.16 8.38 26.00
N GLY A 784 19.48 8.74 24.91
CA GLY A 784 18.54 9.85 24.81
C GLY A 784 19.20 11.19 24.47
N THR A 785 20.52 11.30 24.52
CA THR A 785 21.28 12.50 24.13
C THR A 785 22.30 12.21 23.04
N ASN A 786 22.99 11.08 23.13
CA ASN A 786 23.96 10.58 22.16
C ASN A 786 23.37 9.41 21.38
N LEU A 787 23.80 9.24 20.14
CA LEU A 787 23.32 8.22 19.22
C LEU A 787 24.49 7.60 18.46
N THR A 788 24.49 6.28 18.32
CA THR A 788 25.37 5.56 17.41
C THR A 788 24.55 4.59 16.58
N PHE A 789 24.75 4.58 15.28
CA PHE A 789 24.11 3.62 14.40
C PHE A 789 25.10 3.08 13.36
N THR A 790 24.83 1.87 12.90
CA THR A 790 25.48 1.28 11.73
C THR A 790 24.42 1.04 10.65
N ALA A 791 24.71 1.47 9.44
CA ALA A 791 23.87 1.23 8.27
C ALA A 791 24.69 0.69 7.08
N VAL A 792 24.03 -0.01 6.15
CA VAL A 792 24.60 -0.38 4.84
C VAL A 792 23.83 0.34 3.76
N GLY A 793 24.52 1.10 2.93
CA GLY A 793 23.92 1.90 1.87
C GLY A 793 24.34 3.36 1.91
N GLU A 794 23.77 4.14 1.00
CA GLU A 794 24.05 5.55 0.79
C GLU A 794 22.78 6.39 0.91
N GLY A 795 22.94 7.71 1.00
CA GLY A 795 21.84 8.67 1.04
C GLY A 795 21.79 9.47 2.33
N THR A 796 20.68 10.16 2.55
CA THR A 796 20.50 11.09 3.67
C THR A 796 19.75 10.43 4.82
N TYR A 797 20.22 10.69 6.04
CA TYR A 797 19.64 10.22 7.29
C TYR A 797 19.26 11.45 8.11
N LEU A 798 18.05 11.47 8.65
CA LEU A 798 17.57 12.59 9.44
C LEU A 798 17.45 12.20 10.92
N ILE A 799 18.04 13.04 11.75
CA ILE A 799 18.19 12.82 13.18
C ILE A 799 17.58 14.00 13.90
N ASP A 800 16.65 13.71 14.80
CA ASP A 800 16.18 14.67 15.78
C ASP A 800 17.18 14.69 16.93
N LEU A 801 17.58 15.86 17.42
CA LEU A 801 18.51 16.00 18.52
C LEU A 801 17.76 16.42 19.78
N ALA A 802 18.05 15.76 20.91
CA ALA A 802 17.65 16.29 22.21
C ALA A 802 18.19 17.72 22.39
N ASP A 803 17.37 18.65 22.91
CA ASP A 803 17.64 20.11 22.98
C ASP A 803 19.14 20.47 22.87
N PRO A 804 19.60 20.93 21.69
CA PRO A 804 21.01 21.18 21.44
C PRO A 804 21.49 22.50 22.04
N ALA A 805 20.62 23.33 22.62
CA ALA A 805 20.97 24.66 23.09
C ALA A 805 22.15 24.65 24.08
N GLY A 806 23.22 25.38 23.75
CA GLY A 806 24.42 25.47 24.58
C GLY A 806 25.33 24.23 24.55
N ARG A 807 25.06 23.26 23.69
CA ARG A 807 25.88 22.07 23.45
C ARG A 807 26.53 22.14 22.07
N THR A 808 27.60 21.40 21.87
CA THR A 808 28.23 21.22 20.55
C THR A 808 27.90 19.83 20.04
N VAL A 809 27.37 19.77 18.80
CA VAL A 809 27.06 18.53 18.09
C VAL A 809 28.34 18.00 17.40
N GLU A 810 28.92 16.94 17.93
CA GLU A 810 30.02 16.22 17.30
C GLU A 810 29.48 15.01 16.55
N VAL A 811 29.68 14.99 15.22
CA VAL A 811 29.36 13.85 14.36
C VAL A 811 30.66 13.23 13.88
N LYS A 812 30.83 11.93 14.10
CA LYS A 812 31.99 11.14 13.67
C LYS A 812 31.50 9.95 12.85
N SER A 813 32.20 9.66 11.76
CA SER A 813 32.05 8.42 11.02
C SER A 813 33.40 7.73 10.93
N GLU A 814 33.44 6.43 11.21
CA GLU A 814 34.68 5.64 11.10
C GLU A 814 35.08 5.42 9.64
N THR A 815 34.09 5.42 8.74
CA THR A 815 34.26 5.08 7.33
C THR A 815 34.29 6.32 6.43
N ASP A 816 33.78 7.46 6.90
CA ASP A 816 33.80 8.73 6.16
C ASP A 816 34.19 9.93 7.05
N PRO A 817 35.48 10.32 7.07
CA PRO A 817 35.93 11.47 7.86
C PRO A 817 35.47 12.83 7.31
N ASN A 818 34.92 12.89 6.09
CA ASN A 818 34.46 14.11 5.43
C ASN A 818 32.93 14.16 5.25
N LEU A 819 32.23 13.41 6.09
CA LEU A 819 30.77 13.31 6.12
C LEU A 819 30.09 14.67 5.96
N VAL A 820 29.23 14.79 4.94
CA VAL A 820 28.40 15.98 4.76
C VAL A 820 27.32 15.97 5.83
N LYS A 821 27.21 17.09 6.56
CA LYS A 821 26.21 17.26 7.61
C LYS A 821 25.67 18.68 7.62
N THR A 822 24.37 18.79 7.83
CA THR A 822 23.65 20.05 7.96
C THR A 822 22.86 20.02 9.25
N LEU A 823 23.03 21.03 10.10
CA LEU A 823 22.28 21.17 11.34
C LEU A 823 21.42 22.42 11.22
N THR A 824 20.11 22.25 11.39
CA THR A 824 19.16 23.35 11.34
C THR A 824 18.21 23.21 12.53
N GLY A 825 18.38 24.08 13.53
CA GLY A 825 17.74 23.91 14.84
C GLY A 825 18.24 22.65 15.56
N ASP A 826 17.31 21.76 15.89
CA ASP A 826 17.52 20.42 16.46
C ASP A 826 17.53 19.30 15.40
N LYS A 827 17.28 19.60 14.13
CA LYS A 827 17.31 18.61 13.05
C LYS A 827 18.71 18.52 12.42
N LEU A 828 19.29 17.33 12.48
CA LEU A 828 20.59 17.01 11.90
C LEU A 828 20.40 16.09 10.68
N ALA A 829 20.77 16.56 9.50
CA ALA A 829 20.86 15.76 8.29
C ALA A 829 22.30 15.27 8.09
N ILE A 830 22.47 13.97 7.79
CA ILE A 830 23.75 13.32 7.51
C ILE A 830 23.66 12.63 6.15
N THR A 831 24.59 12.89 5.24
CA THR A 831 24.65 12.17 3.96
C THR A 831 25.82 11.20 3.93
N LEU A 832 25.51 9.91 3.74
CA LEU A 832 26.48 8.84 3.53
C LEU A 832 26.64 8.56 2.04
N THR A 833 27.88 8.37 1.59
CA THR A 833 28.18 8.05 0.18
C THR A 833 28.75 6.65 0.03
N GLY A 834 28.28 5.91 -0.97
CA GLY A 834 28.72 4.55 -1.28
C GLY A 834 27.86 3.49 -0.61
N LEU A 835 27.73 2.34 -1.27
CA LEU A 835 26.83 1.24 -0.87
C LEU A 835 27.38 0.37 0.29
N GLY A 836 28.44 0.82 0.96
CA GLY A 836 29.16 0.05 1.96
C GLY A 836 28.51 0.13 3.35
N SER A 837 29.16 -0.49 4.34
CA SER A 837 28.77 -0.29 5.73
C SER A 837 29.37 1.00 6.28
N HIS A 838 28.57 1.74 7.05
CA HIS A 838 28.92 2.99 7.69
C HIS A 838 28.53 2.94 9.17
N THR A 839 29.43 3.38 10.04
CA THR A 839 29.16 3.56 11.47
C THR A 839 29.30 5.02 11.83
N VAL A 840 28.21 5.61 12.32
CA VAL A 840 28.09 7.03 12.63
C VAL A 840 27.78 7.20 14.12
N ALA A 841 28.51 8.10 14.77
CA ALA A 841 28.30 8.51 16.15
C ALA A 841 27.98 10.00 16.20
N VAL A 842 26.82 10.34 16.76
CA VAL A 842 26.38 11.70 17.08
C VAL A 842 26.48 11.89 18.59
N THR A 843 27.29 12.86 19.00
CA THR A 843 27.60 13.11 20.41
C THR A 843 27.38 14.58 20.77
N MET A 844 26.71 14.80 21.88
CA MET A 844 26.43 16.14 22.40
C MET A 844 27.37 16.44 23.56
N VAL A 845 28.35 17.32 23.33
CA VAL A 845 29.33 17.73 24.35
C VAL A 845 29.00 19.12 24.89
N GLY A 846 29.17 19.31 26.21
CA GLY A 846 28.96 20.61 26.83
C GLY A 846 29.93 21.66 26.28
N SER A 847 29.45 22.88 26.02
CA SER A 847 30.28 23.97 25.51
C SER A 847 31.46 24.23 26.46
N THR A 848 32.67 23.86 26.03
CA THR A 848 33.88 24.27 26.71
C THR A 848 34.17 25.71 26.32
N GLY A 849 33.84 26.64 27.23
CA GLY A 849 34.27 28.02 27.13
C GLY A 849 35.79 28.08 26.94
N GLY A 850 36.23 28.75 25.88
CA GLY A 850 37.64 28.93 25.56
C GLY A 850 38.42 29.57 26.71
N GLY A 851 39.36 28.83 27.29
CA GLY A 851 40.32 29.31 28.27
C GLY A 851 41.71 29.44 27.66
N GLY A 852 42.08 30.65 27.26
CA GLY A 852 43.47 31.04 27.04
C GLY A 852 44.27 30.95 28.35
N GLY A 853 45.56 30.60 28.23
CA GLY A 853 46.42 30.22 29.35
C GLY A 853 46.60 31.27 30.45
N GLY A 854 46.83 30.77 31.67
CA GLY A 854 47.21 31.59 32.82
C GLY A 854 47.27 30.79 34.13
N THR A 855 48.46 30.31 34.44
CA THR A 855 49.05 30.00 35.77
C THR A 855 48.15 29.75 36.99
N THR A 856 48.42 28.62 37.64
CA THR A 856 48.09 28.25 39.03
C THR A 856 48.25 29.37 40.06
N ASP A 857 47.22 29.62 40.88
CA ASP A 857 47.30 29.74 42.36
C ASP A 857 45.88 29.66 43.00
N PRO A 858 45.69 29.05 44.20
CA PRO A 858 44.38 28.77 44.78
C PRO A 858 44.00 29.76 45.90
N GLY A 859 42.71 30.08 46.03
CA GLY A 859 42.21 30.89 47.15
C GLY A 859 40.71 31.07 47.10
N GLY A 860 40.01 30.63 48.16
CA GLY A 860 38.56 30.60 48.23
C GLY A 860 37.90 31.87 48.77
N GLY A 861 36.57 31.80 48.93
CA GLY A 861 35.83 32.62 49.88
C GLY A 861 34.80 33.59 49.29
N THR A 862 33.54 33.15 49.34
CA THR A 862 32.35 33.89 49.84
C THR A 862 32.09 35.35 49.44
N GLY A 863 30.88 35.60 48.89
CA GLY A 863 29.94 36.56 49.50
C GLY A 863 29.42 37.72 48.63
N GLY A 864 28.09 37.87 48.63
CA GLY A 864 27.33 39.13 48.42
C GLY A 864 27.08 39.51 46.95
N GLY A 865 25.88 39.86 46.48
CA GLY A 865 24.66 40.32 47.14
C GLY A 865 24.37 41.80 46.80
N GLY A 866 23.30 42.04 46.04
CA GLY A 866 22.69 43.37 45.77
C GLY A 866 23.29 44.09 44.55
N GLY A 867 22.54 44.63 43.59
CA GLY A 867 21.19 45.22 43.63
C GLY A 867 21.29 46.68 43.13
N THR A 868 20.17 47.24 42.67
CA THR A 868 19.88 48.64 42.20
C THR A 868 20.06 48.86 40.68
N THR A 869 18.98 48.87 39.86
CA THR A 869 17.93 49.91 39.60
C THR A 869 18.41 51.11 38.75
N ASP A 870 17.97 51.16 37.47
CA ASP A 870 17.21 52.21 36.72
C ASP A 870 17.22 53.68 37.28
N PRO A 871 17.02 54.82 36.54
CA PRO A 871 16.46 55.03 35.18
C PRO A 871 16.96 56.23 34.30
N GLY A 872 16.48 56.28 33.05
CA GLY A 872 16.18 57.50 32.25
C GLY A 872 17.33 58.09 31.40
N GLY A 873 17.17 58.63 30.19
CA GLY A 873 16.04 58.94 29.31
C GLY A 873 16.51 59.98 28.28
N GLY A 874 15.92 60.00 27.06
CA GLY A 874 15.91 61.21 26.20
C GLY A 874 16.47 61.13 24.76
N THR A 875 15.53 61.05 23.82
CA THR A 875 15.41 61.80 22.53
C THR A 875 16.41 61.61 21.36
N GLY A 876 15.90 61.03 20.26
CA GLY A 876 15.72 61.73 18.97
C GLY A 876 16.78 61.56 17.88
N GLY A 877 16.39 60.96 16.73
CA GLY A 877 17.03 61.16 15.43
C GLY A 877 17.13 59.88 14.58
N GLY A 878 16.41 59.83 13.46
CA GLY A 878 16.35 58.67 12.56
C GLY A 878 17.65 58.37 11.80
N GLY A 879 17.77 57.12 11.38
CA GLY A 879 18.81 56.57 10.52
C GLY A 879 18.60 55.06 10.39
N GLY A 880 18.53 54.55 9.16
CA GLY A 880 18.06 53.21 8.82
C GLY A 880 18.74 52.05 9.55
N THR A 881 17.96 51.01 9.81
CA THR A 881 18.44 49.71 10.22
C THR A 881 18.69 48.87 8.98
N THR A 882 19.96 48.78 8.58
CA THR A 882 20.50 47.50 8.10
C THR A 882 20.32 46.49 9.23
N ASP A 883 19.57 45.42 9.00
CA ASP A 883 19.53 44.27 9.89
C ASP A 883 20.80 43.42 9.68
N PRO A 884 21.65 43.24 10.71
CA PRO A 884 22.75 42.30 10.67
C PRO A 884 22.45 41.15 11.65
N GLY A 885 21.88 40.04 11.16
CA GLY A 885 21.77 38.82 11.97
C GLY A 885 20.64 37.88 11.61
N GLY A 886 20.58 37.40 10.37
CA GLY A 886 19.68 36.30 9.98
C GLY A 886 20.21 34.96 10.49
N GLY A 887 19.72 34.52 11.66
CA GLY A 887 19.74 33.11 12.05
C GLY A 887 18.60 32.41 11.31
N GLY A 888 18.94 31.56 10.33
CA GLY A 888 17.97 30.78 9.56
C GLY A 888 17.36 29.65 10.38
N SER A 889 16.05 29.45 10.20
CA SER A 889 15.24 28.39 10.84
C SER A 889 15.38 27.04 10.11
N PRO A 890 14.95 25.90 10.71
CA PRO A 890 15.15 24.53 10.23
C PRO A 890 14.75 24.12 8.80
N GLY A 891 14.13 24.99 8.00
CA GLY A 891 13.53 24.67 6.69
C GLY A 891 14.03 25.49 5.49
N ASP A 892 15.10 26.29 5.63
CA ASP A 892 15.63 27.04 4.49
C ASP A 892 16.50 26.15 3.60
N LEU A 893 15.87 25.62 2.54
CA LEU A 893 16.56 25.00 1.42
C LEU A 893 17.65 25.96 0.89
N PRO A 894 18.86 25.46 0.55
CA PRO A 894 19.96 26.33 0.14
C PRO A 894 19.52 27.22 -1.03
N ASN A 895 19.87 28.50 -0.97
CA ASN A 895 19.52 29.56 -1.93
C ASN A 895 18.07 30.07 -1.88
N ARG A 896 17.14 29.45 -1.14
CA ARG A 896 15.72 29.88 -1.03
C ARG A 896 15.56 31.36 -0.72
N SER A 897 16.35 31.88 0.22
CA SER A 897 16.36 33.30 0.61
C SER A 897 16.90 34.27 -0.45
N SER A 898 17.55 33.77 -1.51
CA SER A 898 18.02 34.60 -2.63
C SER A 898 16.93 34.84 -3.69
N PHE A 899 15.82 34.10 -3.60
CA PHE A 899 14.73 34.10 -4.57
C PHE A 899 13.38 34.50 -3.96
N GLY A 900 13.32 34.83 -2.67
CA GLY A 900 12.05 35.14 -2.01
C GLY A 900 12.13 35.23 -0.51
N THR A 901 10.96 35.37 0.11
CA THR A 901 10.80 35.45 1.56
C THR A 901 9.94 34.31 2.08
N VAL A 902 10.08 33.98 3.37
CA VAL A 902 9.31 32.93 4.04
C VAL A 902 8.49 33.55 5.15
N SER A 903 7.20 33.23 5.21
CA SER A 903 6.31 33.63 6.30
C SER A 903 5.78 32.41 7.05
N HIS A 904 5.86 32.46 8.38
CA HIS A 904 5.23 31.49 9.28
C HIS A 904 3.97 32.06 9.96
N ASP A 905 3.65 33.33 9.71
CA ASP A 905 2.50 34.01 10.30
C ASP A 905 1.32 34.01 9.32
N VAL A 906 0.20 33.42 9.72
CA VAL A 906 -1.04 33.42 8.93
C VAL A 906 -1.62 34.83 8.77
N GLN A 907 -1.28 35.76 9.67
CA GLN A 907 -1.70 37.16 9.61
C GLN A 907 -0.77 38.01 8.74
N SER A 908 0.28 37.43 8.16
CA SER A 908 1.05 38.13 7.13
C SER A 908 0.30 38.10 5.80
N PRO A 909 0.58 39.06 4.89
CA PRO A 909 0.03 39.02 3.54
C PRO A 909 0.26 37.68 2.82
N ALA A 910 1.39 37.01 3.05
CA ALA A 910 1.67 35.71 2.47
C ALA A 910 0.81 34.59 3.09
N GLY A 911 0.63 34.61 4.40
CA GLY A 911 -0.22 33.67 5.12
C GLY A 911 -1.71 33.85 4.78
N GLU A 912 -2.17 35.09 4.64
CA GLU A 912 -3.53 35.44 4.28
C GLU A 912 -3.90 34.96 2.86
N VAL A 913 -2.97 35.09 1.90
CA VAL A 913 -3.17 34.55 0.53
C VAL A 913 -3.29 33.03 0.58
N TYR A 914 -2.37 32.36 1.28
CA TYR A 914 -2.38 30.91 1.40
C TYR A 914 -3.69 30.40 2.01
N ALA A 915 -4.14 31.01 3.11
CA ALA A 915 -5.37 30.64 3.79
C ALA A 915 -6.62 30.86 2.91
N LEU A 916 -6.65 31.90 2.08
CA LEU A 916 -7.76 32.11 1.14
C LEU A 916 -7.75 31.10 -0.02
N TYR A 917 -6.58 30.72 -0.51
CA TYR A 917 -6.46 29.68 -1.54
C TYR A 917 -6.94 28.32 -1.02
N ASP A 918 -6.52 27.97 0.19
CA ASP A 918 -6.98 26.79 0.90
C ASP A 918 -8.50 26.81 1.09
N ALA A 919 -9.04 27.87 1.69
CA ALA A 919 -10.48 27.94 1.98
C ALA A 919 -11.39 28.03 0.75
N ILE A 920 -10.94 28.63 -0.36
CA ILE A 920 -11.78 28.84 -1.57
C ILE A 920 -11.58 27.74 -2.60
N PHE A 921 -10.36 27.24 -2.78
CA PHE A 921 -9.99 26.29 -3.84
C PHE A 921 -9.60 24.91 -3.31
N ASP A 922 -9.51 24.71 -1.99
CA ASP A 922 -9.11 23.43 -1.37
C ASP A 922 -7.72 22.98 -1.86
N ARG A 923 -6.79 23.95 -1.96
CA ARG A 923 -5.40 23.71 -2.36
C ARG A 923 -4.49 24.86 -1.96
N PRO A 924 -3.17 24.62 -1.85
CA PRO A 924 -2.18 25.68 -1.76
C PRO A 924 -2.22 26.64 -2.96
N SER A 925 -1.83 27.89 -2.72
CA SER A 925 -1.46 28.81 -3.78
C SER A 925 -0.28 28.28 -4.60
N ASP A 926 -0.37 28.36 -5.92
CA ASP A 926 0.81 28.15 -6.76
C ASP A 926 1.83 29.28 -6.52
N PRO A 927 3.14 29.06 -6.74
CA PRO A 927 4.15 30.06 -6.41
C PRO A 927 3.97 31.42 -7.11
N VAL A 928 3.45 31.42 -8.34
CA VAL A 928 3.22 32.65 -9.12
C VAL A 928 2.00 33.41 -8.57
N GLY A 929 0.91 32.69 -8.26
CA GLY A 929 -0.25 33.24 -7.56
C GLY A 929 0.14 33.79 -6.19
N GLN A 930 0.93 33.05 -5.43
CA GLN A 930 1.42 33.47 -4.11
C GLN A 930 2.23 34.77 -4.20
N GLN A 931 3.17 34.87 -5.15
CA GLN A 931 3.91 36.11 -5.41
C GLN A 931 2.99 37.27 -5.78
N TYR A 932 2.08 37.06 -6.74
CA TYR A 932 1.23 38.12 -7.27
C TYR A 932 0.29 38.70 -6.20
N TRP A 933 -0.45 37.83 -5.50
CA TRP A 933 -1.45 38.29 -4.53
C TRP A 933 -0.81 38.86 -3.27
N THR A 934 0.32 38.30 -2.82
CA THR A 934 1.07 38.85 -1.68
C THR A 934 1.54 40.27 -1.99
N ASN A 935 2.04 40.52 -3.20
CA ASN A 935 2.42 41.87 -3.65
C ASN A 935 1.23 42.82 -3.77
N ALA A 936 0.07 42.33 -4.23
CA ALA A 936 -1.15 43.13 -4.28
C ALA A 936 -1.60 43.59 -2.88
N LEU A 937 -1.58 42.69 -1.88
CA LEU A 937 -1.87 43.02 -0.49
C LEU A 937 -0.85 44.01 0.08
N ASN A 938 0.44 43.78 -0.15
CA ASN A 938 1.52 44.69 0.27
C ASN A 938 1.41 46.10 -0.32
N THR A 939 0.77 46.25 -1.49
CA THR A 939 0.60 47.54 -2.19
C THR A 939 -0.78 48.19 -1.98
N GLY A 940 -1.60 47.62 -1.08
CA GLY A 940 -2.81 48.26 -0.55
C GLY A 940 -4.13 47.64 -1.01
N MET A 941 -4.13 46.49 -1.70
CA MET A 941 -5.34 45.68 -1.85
C MET A 941 -5.78 45.15 -0.48
N SER A 942 -7.08 45.19 -0.19
CA SER A 942 -7.63 44.59 1.03
C SER A 942 -7.85 43.08 0.87
N LEU A 943 -7.80 42.34 1.98
CA LEU A 943 -8.11 40.91 1.99
C LEU A 943 -9.52 40.60 1.46
N HIS A 944 -10.47 41.50 1.72
CA HIS A 944 -11.83 41.44 1.17
C HIS A 944 -11.84 41.53 -0.36
N GLU A 945 -11.09 42.48 -0.94
CA GLU A 945 -10.97 42.61 -2.40
C GLU A 945 -10.29 41.39 -3.04
N LEU A 946 -9.29 40.81 -2.36
CA LEU A 946 -8.66 39.56 -2.80
C LEU A 946 -9.67 38.41 -2.79
N ALA A 947 -10.34 38.16 -1.66
CA ALA A 947 -11.35 37.12 -1.53
C ALA A 947 -12.47 37.30 -2.57
N ALA A 948 -12.95 38.52 -2.79
CA ALA A 948 -13.94 38.83 -3.82
C ALA A 948 -13.43 38.51 -5.24
N THR A 949 -12.15 38.76 -5.50
CA THR A 949 -11.50 38.47 -6.79
C THR A 949 -11.36 36.98 -7.03
N LEU A 950 -10.89 36.23 -6.02
CA LEU A 950 -10.77 34.76 -6.08
C LEU A 950 -12.13 34.10 -6.25
N LEU A 951 -13.14 34.54 -5.49
CA LEU A 951 -14.52 34.05 -5.62
C LEU A 951 -15.11 34.34 -7.00
N ALA A 952 -14.82 35.49 -7.61
CA ALA A 952 -15.33 35.85 -8.94
C ALA A 952 -14.59 35.14 -10.08
N SER A 953 -13.45 34.52 -9.80
CA SER A 953 -12.67 33.79 -10.81
C SER A 953 -13.44 32.55 -11.32
N PRO A 954 -13.16 32.08 -12.56
CA PRO A 954 -13.74 30.83 -13.04
C PRO A 954 -13.48 29.63 -12.13
N GLU A 955 -12.31 29.58 -11.49
CA GLU A 955 -11.93 28.54 -10.52
C GLU A 955 -12.78 28.65 -9.25
N GLY A 956 -12.95 29.86 -8.70
CA GLY A 956 -13.77 30.09 -7.50
C GLY A 956 -15.24 29.78 -7.72
N GLN A 957 -15.77 30.09 -8.90
CA GLN A 957 -17.12 29.70 -9.28
C GLN A 957 -17.28 28.18 -9.50
N ALA A 958 -16.19 27.48 -9.85
CA ALA A 958 -16.19 26.02 -9.99
C ALA A 958 -16.12 25.30 -8.64
N HIS A 959 -15.29 25.78 -7.71
CA HIS A 959 -15.12 25.20 -6.37
C HIS A 959 -16.26 25.58 -5.41
N LEU A 960 -16.79 26.80 -5.50
CA LEU A 960 -17.90 27.28 -4.69
C LEU A 960 -19.11 27.64 -5.58
N PRO A 961 -19.78 26.64 -6.21
CA PRO A 961 -20.87 26.87 -7.15
C PRO A 961 -22.12 27.38 -6.41
N ALA A 962 -22.37 28.68 -6.52
CA ALA A 962 -23.26 29.33 -5.57
C ALA A 962 -24.69 29.52 -6.10
N THR A 963 -25.57 28.54 -5.87
CA THR A 963 -27.00 28.60 -6.24
C THR A 963 -27.85 29.39 -5.25
N ASP A 964 -27.48 29.40 -3.97
CA ASP A 964 -28.06 30.23 -2.89
C ASP A 964 -27.07 30.44 -1.73
N SER A 965 -27.49 31.11 -0.64
CA SER A 965 -26.61 31.39 0.52
C SER A 965 -26.29 30.16 1.36
N VAL A 966 -27.22 29.20 1.47
CA VAL A 966 -27.01 27.98 2.26
C VAL A 966 -26.01 27.09 1.55
N ALA A 967 -26.20 26.87 0.25
CA ALA A 967 -25.26 26.10 -0.57
C ALA A 967 -23.85 26.70 -0.54
N PHE A 968 -23.73 28.03 -0.60
CA PHE A 968 -22.43 28.71 -0.52
C PHE A 968 -21.74 28.51 0.84
N ILE A 969 -22.48 28.62 1.95
CA ILE A 969 -21.92 28.41 3.29
C ILE A 969 -21.50 26.94 3.46
N GLU A 970 -22.33 25.99 3.02
CA GLU A 970 -21.98 24.57 3.05
C GLU A 970 -20.74 24.26 2.21
N SER A 971 -20.60 24.87 1.03
CA SER A 971 -19.38 24.70 0.23
C SER A 971 -18.14 25.21 0.95
N LEU A 972 -18.20 26.33 1.68
CA LEU A 972 -17.08 26.81 2.51
C LEU A 972 -16.78 25.88 3.69
N TYR A 973 -17.80 25.29 4.32
CA TYR A 973 -17.59 24.27 5.35
C TYR A 973 -16.85 23.04 4.80
N GLN A 974 -17.19 22.62 3.57
CA GLN A 974 -16.53 21.49 2.93
C GLN A 974 -15.11 21.83 2.45
N SER A 975 -14.89 22.99 1.82
CA SER A 975 -13.58 23.34 1.26
C SER A 975 -12.58 23.77 2.34
N ALA A 976 -13.00 24.60 3.30
CA ALA A 976 -12.12 25.16 4.32
C ALA A 976 -11.97 24.24 5.54
N LEU A 977 -13.05 23.55 5.94
CA LEU A 977 -13.09 22.81 7.21
C LEU A 977 -13.28 21.29 7.02
N HIS A 978 -13.36 20.82 5.78
CA HIS A 978 -13.53 19.40 5.41
C HIS A 978 -14.67 18.67 6.12
N ARG A 979 -15.78 19.38 6.40
CA ARG A 979 -16.95 18.81 7.06
C ARG A 979 -18.23 19.53 6.69
N GLY A 980 -19.38 18.95 7.03
CA GLY A 980 -20.67 19.65 6.95
C GLY A 980 -20.85 20.68 8.07
N SER A 981 -21.69 21.69 7.82
CA SER A 981 -22.09 22.61 8.88
C SER A 981 -22.94 21.92 9.94
N ASP A 982 -22.81 22.34 11.20
CA ASP A 982 -23.82 22.06 12.21
C ASP A 982 -24.92 23.15 12.17
N SER A 983 -26.04 22.89 12.84
CA SER A 983 -27.20 23.79 12.80
C SER A 983 -26.91 25.18 13.39
N GLU A 984 -25.99 25.31 14.34
CA GLU A 984 -25.65 26.60 14.97
C GLU A 984 -24.66 27.38 14.09
N GLY A 985 -23.67 26.70 13.52
CA GLY A 985 -22.70 27.26 12.59
C GLY A 985 -23.35 27.79 11.31
N LEU A 986 -24.26 27.02 10.69
CA LEU A 986 -25.02 27.50 9.53
C LEU A 986 -25.84 28.75 9.85
N GLN A 987 -26.52 28.76 11.00
CA GLN A 987 -27.32 29.91 11.45
C GLN A 987 -26.46 31.13 11.74
N TYR A 988 -25.26 30.94 12.30
CA TYR A 988 -24.31 32.03 12.54
C TYR A 988 -23.93 32.74 11.23
N TRP A 989 -23.54 31.99 10.20
CA TRP A 989 -23.14 32.56 8.91
C TRP A 989 -24.32 33.16 8.13
N LEU A 990 -25.51 32.55 8.19
CA LEU A 990 -26.72 33.15 7.64
C LEU A 990 -27.06 34.47 8.33
N ALA A 991 -26.93 34.54 9.66
CA ALA A 991 -27.13 35.78 10.39
C ALA A 991 -26.06 36.84 10.04
N ALA A 992 -24.81 36.45 9.75
CA ALA A 992 -23.78 37.38 9.29
C ALA A 992 -24.18 38.04 7.95
N LEU A 993 -24.71 37.25 7.01
CA LEU A 993 -25.25 37.78 5.74
C LEU A 993 -26.46 38.70 5.97
N ASP A 994 -27.38 38.34 6.88
CA ASP A 994 -28.53 39.18 7.23
C ASP A 994 -28.13 40.53 7.87
N HIS A 995 -26.97 40.57 8.53
CA HIS A 995 -26.39 41.79 9.11
C HIS A 995 -25.46 42.55 8.16
N GLY A 996 -25.41 42.17 6.88
CA GLY A 996 -24.75 42.93 5.82
C GLY A 996 -23.33 42.49 5.49
N ALA A 997 -22.86 41.34 6.00
CA ALA A 997 -21.66 40.70 5.46
C ALA A 997 -21.94 40.19 4.04
N ASP A 998 -20.92 40.19 3.19
CA ASP A 998 -20.99 39.56 1.87
C ASP A 998 -20.23 38.23 1.81
N ARG A 999 -20.21 37.61 0.63
CA ARG A 999 -19.57 36.30 0.44
C ARG A 999 -18.05 36.35 0.61
N ALA A 1000 -17.41 37.49 0.34
CA ALA A 1000 -15.98 37.66 0.54
C ALA A 1000 -15.66 37.82 2.04
N ASP A 1001 -16.52 38.49 2.81
CA ASP A 1001 -16.42 38.52 4.28
C ASP A 1001 -16.54 37.10 4.87
N LEU A 1002 -17.46 36.28 4.35
CA LEU A 1002 -17.59 34.88 4.76
C LEU A 1002 -16.32 34.08 4.43
N ALA A 1003 -15.85 34.12 3.18
CA ALA A 1003 -14.66 33.38 2.76
C ALA A 1003 -13.42 33.76 3.59
N GLY A 1004 -13.19 35.05 3.86
CA GLY A 1004 -12.13 35.51 4.75
C GLY A 1004 -12.31 35.04 6.19
N GLY A 1005 -13.56 34.99 6.67
CA GLY A 1005 -13.89 34.47 8.00
C GLY A 1005 -13.64 32.97 8.16
N PHE A 1006 -13.85 32.17 7.12
CA PHE A 1006 -13.51 30.75 7.10
C PHE A 1006 -11.99 30.54 7.00
N ALA A 1007 -11.34 31.21 6.05
CA ALA A 1007 -9.89 31.13 5.83
C ALA A 1007 -9.06 31.43 7.08
N LEU A 1008 -9.46 32.45 7.84
CA LEU A 1008 -8.77 32.87 9.06
C LEU A 1008 -9.43 32.32 10.34
N SER A 1009 -10.36 31.37 10.21
CA SER A 1009 -10.97 30.72 11.37
C SER A 1009 -9.92 29.90 12.12
N THR A 1010 -10.06 29.76 13.44
CA THR A 1010 -9.14 28.94 14.25
C THR A 1010 -9.04 27.50 13.74
N GLU A 1011 -10.13 26.97 13.15
CA GLU A 1011 -10.19 25.62 12.61
C GLU A 1011 -9.45 25.48 11.28
N ASN A 1012 -9.64 26.40 10.33
CA ASN A 1012 -8.86 26.41 9.07
C ASN A 1012 -7.39 26.72 9.33
N VAL A 1013 -7.08 27.65 10.24
CA VAL A 1013 -5.68 27.93 10.60
C VAL A 1013 -5.00 26.70 11.21
N ALA A 1014 -5.75 25.90 12.00
CA ALA A 1014 -5.23 24.65 12.53
C ALA A 1014 -5.02 23.58 11.43
N SER A 1015 -5.87 23.51 10.40
CA SER A 1015 -5.67 22.58 9.28
C SER A 1015 -4.44 22.92 8.43
N ILE A 1016 -4.13 24.22 8.26
CA ILE A 1016 -2.93 24.66 7.52
C ILE A 1016 -1.67 24.85 8.39
N GLN A 1017 -1.72 24.47 9.67
CA GLN A 1017 -0.62 24.74 10.61
C GLN A 1017 0.70 24.10 10.16
N SER A 1018 0.66 22.90 9.60
CA SER A 1018 1.85 22.22 9.08
C SER A 1018 2.53 23.03 7.95
N ALA A 1019 1.75 23.69 7.08
CA ALA A 1019 2.31 24.55 6.04
C ALA A 1019 2.93 25.84 6.62
N LEU A 1020 2.30 26.41 7.65
CA LEU A 1020 2.83 27.56 8.38
C LEU A 1020 4.12 27.20 9.14
N ASP A 1021 4.23 26.00 9.70
CA ASP A 1021 5.42 25.53 10.41
C ASP A 1021 6.60 25.34 9.44
N ILE A 1022 6.34 24.79 8.24
CA ILE A 1022 7.33 24.69 7.14
C ILE A 1022 7.72 26.08 6.59
N GLY A 1023 6.76 27.01 6.61
CA GLY A 1023 6.91 28.39 6.15
C GLY A 1023 6.47 28.58 4.70
N ILE A 1024 5.54 29.52 4.51
CA ILE A 1024 4.98 29.89 3.21
C ILE A 1024 6.00 30.72 2.44
N PHE A 1025 6.52 30.15 1.34
CA PHE A 1025 7.45 30.85 0.46
C PHE A 1025 6.71 31.82 -0.46
N THR A 1026 7.16 33.08 -0.50
CA THR A 1026 6.73 34.06 -1.49
C THR A 1026 7.90 34.40 -2.39
N PRO A 1027 7.87 33.99 -3.66
CA PRO A 1027 8.94 34.33 -4.60
C PRO A 1027 9.10 35.84 -4.77
N ASP A 1028 10.33 36.31 -4.85
CA ASP A 1028 10.70 37.69 -5.14
C ASP A 1028 10.57 37.95 -6.65
N LEU A 1029 9.75 38.93 -7.03
CA LEU A 1029 9.40 39.17 -8.43
C LEU A 1029 10.63 39.58 -9.24
N GLU A 1030 11.42 40.48 -8.68
CA GLU A 1030 12.61 41.03 -9.31
C GLU A 1030 13.72 39.97 -9.45
N ALA A 1031 13.93 39.11 -8.45
CA ALA A 1031 14.87 37.99 -8.51
C ALA A 1031 14.44 36.94 -9.53
N SER A 1032 13.16 36.57 -9.55
CA SER A 1032 12.59 35.69 -10.56
C SER A 1032 12.80 36.22 -11.98
N GLN A 1033 12.56 37.52 -12.21
CA GLN A 1033 12.78 38.18 -13.50
C GLN A 1033 14.24 38.15 -13.94
N VAL A 1034 15.16 38.43 -13.03
CA VAL A 1034 16.60 38.38 -13.30
C VAL A 1034 17.04 36.96 -13.61
N ALA A 1035 16.57 35.96 -12.86
CA ALA A 1035 16.91 34.56 -13.06
C ALA A 1035 16.45 34.04 -14.43
N ARG A 1036 15.25 34.42 -14.90
CA ARG A 1036 14.78 34.07 -16.25
C ARG A 1036 15.63 34.68 -17.35
N LEU A 1037 16.23 35.87 -17.14
CA LEU A 1037 17.22 36.41 -18.07
C LEU A 1037 18.53 35.61 -18.07
N TYR A 1038 18.98 35.05 -16.94
CA TYR A 1038 20.14 34.16 -16.90
C TYR A 1038 19.91 32.90 -17.73
N TYR A 1039 18.77 32.23 -17.54
CA TYR A 1039 18.40 31.05 -18.33
C TYR A 1039 18.22 31.38 -19.81
N GLY A 1040 17.43 32.41 -20.12
CA GLY A 1040 17.14 32.77 -21.51
C GLY A 1040 18.35 33.29 -22.29
N LEU A 1041 19.20 34.14 -21.70
CA LEU A 1041 20.30 34.79 -22.43
C LEU A 1041 21.65 34.12 -22.25
N LEU A 1042 21.91 33.46 -21.12
CA LEU A 1042 23.23 32.89 -20.80
C LEU A 1042 23.23 31.37 -20.74
N ASP A 1043 22.05 30.73 -20.82
CA ASP A 1043 21.87 29.28 -20.79
C ASP A 1043 22.56 28.67 -19.56
N ARG A 1044 22.23 29.23 -18.38
CA ARG A 1044 22.66 28.75 -17.06
C ARG A 1044 21.84 29.42 -15.96
N ALA A 1045 21.91 28.87 -14.75
CA ALA A 1045 21.40 29.53 -13.56
C ALA A 1045 22.24 30.76 -13.18
N PRO A 1046 21.67 31.74 -12.46
CA PRO A 1046 22.43 32.83 -11.85
C PRO A 1046 23.43 32.31 -10.81
N ASP A 1047 24.50 33.08 -10.57
CA ASP A 1047 25.27 32.96 -9.33
C ASP A 1047 24.68 33.90 -8.27
N ALA A 1048 24.90 33.61 -6.98
CA ALA A 1048 24.31 34.38 -5.87
C ALA A 1048 24.63 35.88 -5.94
N SER A 1049 25.87 36.21 -6.28
CA SER A 1049 26.37 37.59 -6.33
C SER A 1049 25.76 38.35 -7.50
N GLY A 1050 25.69 37.70 -8.66
CA GLY A 1050 25.07 38.21 -9.88
C GLY A 1050 23.58 38.44 -9.71
N LEU A 1051 22.84 37.46 -9.17
CA LEU A 1051 21.42 37.58 -8.88
C LEU A 1051 21.17 38.79 -7.98
N HIS A 1052 21.85 38.86 -6.84
CA HIS A 1052 21.69 39.96 -5.89
C HIS A 1052 21.96 41.35 -6.50
N VAL A 1053 23.04 41.50 -7.27
CA VAL A 1053 23.41 42.79 -7.89
C VAL A 1053 22.35 43.24 -8.90
N TRP A 1054 21.86 42.33 -9.73
CA TRP A 1054 20.88 42.67 -10.76
C TRP A 1054 19.47 42.88 -10.18
N THR A 1055 19.08 42.10 -9.18
CA THR A 1055 17.83 42.31 -8.42
C THR A 1055 17.84 43.70 -7.77
N ALA A 1056 18.91 44.07 -7.06
CA ALA A 1056 19.03 45.40 -6.46
C ALA A 1056 19.01 46.55 -7.49
N ALA A 1057 19.52 46.32 -8.70
CA ALA A 1057 19.45 47.31 -9.77
C ALA A 1057 18.00 47.49 -10.28
N LEU A 1058 17.25 46.39 -10.38
CA LEU A 1058 15.84 46.38 -10.79
C LEU A 1058 14.96 47.06 -9.72
N GLU A 1059 15.15 46.71 -8.45
CA GLU A 1059 14.53 47.39 -7.29
C GLU A 1059 14.85 48.90 -7.27
N GLY A 1060 16.07 49.28 -7.65
CA GLY A 1060 16.53 50.66 -7.79
C GLY A 1060 15.91 51.44 -8.96
N GLY A 1061 15.01 50.82 -9.74
CA GLY A 1061 14.29 51.43 -10.86
C GLY A 1061 14.97 51.28 -12.22
N THR A 1062 15.99 50.42 -12.34
CA THR A 1062 16.56 50.08 -13.66
C THR A 1062 15.56 49.26 -14.46
N ALA A 1063 15.31 49.60 -15.72
CA ALA A 1063 14.41 48.81 -16.55
C ALA A 1063 14.99 47.41 -16.81
N LEU A 1064 14.17 46.35 -16.74
CA LEU A 1064 14.59 44.96 -17.02
C LEU A 1064 15.25 44.80 -18.40
N ALA A 1065 14.77 45.53 -19.42
CA ALA A 1065 15.40 45.58 -20.74
C ALA A 1065 16.83 46.17 -20.71
N SER A 1066 17.14 47.10 -19.79
CA SER A 1066 18.50 47.61 -19.60
C SER A 1066 19.42 46.57 -18.94
N ILE A 1067 18.87 45.72 -18.05
CA ILE A 1067 19.59 44.58 -17.46
C ILE A 1067 19.87 43.53 -18.54
N ALA A 1068 18.86 43.15 -19.34
CA ALA A 1068 19.04 42.26 -20.48
C ALA A 1068 20.08 42.80 -21.49
N GLN A 1069 20.10 44.11 -21.73
CA GLN A 1069 21.12 44.74 -22.57
C GLN A 1069 22.54 44.63 -21.95
N GLY A 1070 22.66 44.64 -20.63
CA GLY A 1070 23.91 44.37 -19.91
C GLY A 1070 24.39 42.93 -20.11
N PHE A 1071 23.49 41.95 -20.08
CA PHE A 1071 23.79 40.54 -20.34
C PHE A 1071 24.27 40.36 -21.77
N LEU A 1072 23.56 40.93 -22.75
CA LEU A 1072 23.94 40.91 -24.16
C LEU A 1072 25.31 41.57 -24.43
N ALA A 1073 25.69 42.56 -23.64
CA ALA A 1073 26.99 43.24 -23.74
C ALA A 1073 28.11 42.57 -22.93
N SER A 1074 27.79 41.51 -22.18
CA SER A 1074 28.76 40.82 -21.32
C SER A 1074 29.78 40.01 -22.13
N GLY A 1075 30.99 39.88 -21.59
CA GLY A 1075 32.01 39.00 -22.17
C GLY A 1075 31.56 37.52 -22.21
N GLU A 1076 30.70 37.13 -21.28
CA GLU A 1076 30.12 35.78 -21.21
C GLU A 1076 29.16 35.51 -22.38
N TYR A 1077 28.21 36.41 -22.63
CA TYR A 1077 27.32 36.31 -23.78
C TYR A 1077 28.10 36.32 -25.09
N ALA A 1078 29.10 37.19 -25.23
CA ALA A 1078 29.96 37.21 -26.40
C ALA A 1078 30.76 35.91 -26.60
N ALA A 1079 31.15 35.22 -25.52
CA ALA A 1079 31.88 33.95 -25.61
C ALA A 1079 30.99 32.80 -26.13
N LYS A 1080 29.71 32.77 -25.75
CA LYS A 1080 28.77 31.71 -26.14
C LYS A 1080 27.99 32.01 -27.43
N PHE A 1081 27.63 33.27 -27.66
CA PHE A 1081 26.59 33.65 -28.64
C PHE A 1081 27.01 34.80 -29.58
N ALA A 1082 28.32 35.09 -29.73
CA ALA A 1082 28.77 36.15 -30.63
C ALA A 1082 28.42 35.89 -32.11
N GLY A 1083 27.95 36.93 -32.79
CA GLY A 1083 27.75 36.92 -34.24
C GLY A 1083 26.48 36.22 -34.73
N LEU A 1084 25.56 35.84 -33.83
CA LEU A 1084 24.27 35.26 -34.23
C LEU A 1084 23.45 36.22 -35.10
N THR A 1085 22.84 35.67 -36.14
CA THR A 1085 21.76 36.35 -36.89
C THR A 1085 20.55 36.55 -35.97
N ASP A 1086 19.63 37.46 -36.32
CA ASP A 1086 18.43 37.70 -35.51
C ASP A 1086 17.58 36.43 -35.34
N ALA A 1087 17.47 35.60 -36.39
CA ALA A 1087 16.76 34.33 -36.30
C ALA A 1087 17.46 33.34 -35.34
N ALA A 1088 18.79 33.18 -35.45
CA ALA A 1088 19.53 32.28 -34.56
C ALA A 1088 19.59 32.77 -33.11
N TYR A 1089 19.54 34.10 -32.90
CA TYR A 1089 19.40 34.71 -31.59
C TYR A 1089 18.06 34.36 -30.94
N ILE A 1090 16.96 34.48 -31.68
CA ILE A 1090 15.62 34.12 -31.20
C ILE A 1090 15.55 32.63 -30.92
N GLU A 1091 16.18 31.77 -31.73
CA GLU A 1091 16.19 30.34 -31.45
C GLU A 1091 16.93 29.99 -30.16
N ALA A 1092 18.11 30.57 -29.93
CA ALA A 1092 18.82 30.36 -28.67
C ALA A 1092 18.02 30.83 -27.43
N LEU A 1093 17.27 31.93 -27.57
CA LEU A 1093 16.35 32.40 -26.53
C LEU A 1093 15.19 31.43 -26.29
N TYR A 1094 14.62 30.85 -27.34
CA TYR A 1094 13.53 29.88 -27.25
C TYR A 1094 14.00 28.60 -26.56
N ASP A 1095 15.18 28.11 -26.93
CA ASP A 1095 15.77 26.93 -26.30
C ASP A 1095 16.06 27.19 -24.81
N GLY A 1096 16.70 28.32 -24.47
CA GLY A 1096 17.09 28.62 -23.08
C GLY A 1096 15.94 29.08 -22.17
N ALA A 1097 14.95 29.81 -22.69
CA ALA A 1097 13.85 30.35 -21.89
C ALA A 1097 12.60 29.47 -21.90
N LEU A 1098 12.35 28.71 -22.98
CA LEU A 1098 11.12 27.92 -23.17
C LEU A 1098 11.38 26.42 -23.28
N GLY A 1099 12.65 25.99 -23.37
CA GLY A 1099 13.03 24.57 -23.46
C GLY A 1099 12.68 23.92 -24.79
N ARG A 1100 12.43 24.70 -25.84
CA ARG A 1100 12.05 24.20 -27.17
C ARG A 1100 12.44 25.18 -28.27
N HIS A 1101 12.55 24.67 -29.50
CA HIS A 1101 12.76 25.51 -30.68
C HIS A 1101 11.55 26.39 -31.00
N ALA A 1102 11.81 27.53 -31.63
CA ALA A 1102 10.80 28.44 -32.14
C ALA A 1102 10.05 27.82 -33.32
N GLU A 1103 8.74 27.83 -33.21
CA GLU A 1103 7.88 27.53 -34.35
C GLU A 1103 7.95 28.65 -35.39
N ALA A 1104 7.67 28.32 -36.65
CA ALA A 1104 7.83 29.23 -37.78
C ALA A 1104 7.10 30.58 -37.57
N ASN A 1105 5.94 30.58 -36.93
CA ASN A 1105 5.17 31.80 -36.66
C ASN A 1105 5.78 32.64 -35.53
N GLY A 1106 6.22 32.03 -34.43
CA GLY A 1106 6.90 32.72 -33.33
C GLY A 1106 8.21 33.33 -33.80
N LEU A 1107 9.04 32.56 -34.50
CA LEU A 1107 10.29 33.03 -35.10
C LEU A 1107 10.04 34.21 -36.06
N GLN A 1108 9.02 34.10 -36.93
CA GLN A 1108 8.65 35.18 -37.85
C GLN A 1108 8.15 36.43 -37.09
N GLY A 1109 7.37 36.24 -36.02
CA GLY A 1109 6.85 37.33 -35.19
C GLY A 1109 7.98 38.13 -34.55
N TRP A 1110 8.90 37.46 -33.86
CA TRP A 1110 10.02 38.11 -33.18
C TRP A 1110 11.04 38.71 -34.14
N THR A 1111 11.34 38.05 -35.26
CA THR A 1111 12.20 38.64 -36.30
C THR A 1111 11.57 39.88 -36.94
N SER A 1112 10.23 39.90 -37.09
CA SER A 1112 9.50 41.08 -37.54
C SER A 1112 9.53 42.20 -36.49
N ALA A 1113 9.47 41.89 -35.20
CA ALA A 1113 9.60 42.89 -34.13
C ALA A 1113 10.97 43.59 -34.19
N LEU A 1114 12.06 42.82 -34.35
CA LEU A 1114 13.41 43.37 -34.53
C LEU A 1114 13.51 44.24 -35.79
N ALA A 1115 12.94 43.79 -36.91
CA ALA A 1115 12.92 44.56 -38.16
C ALA A 1115 12.14 45.88 -38.05
N ASN A 1116 11.17 45.95 -37.13
CA ASN A 1116 10.35 47.14 -36.87
C ASN A 1116 10.87 48.01 -35.71
N GLY A 1117 12.10 47.75 -35.24
CA GLY A 1117 12.81 48.64 -34.32
C GLY A 1117 12.81 48.20 -32.86
N ALA A 1118 12.28 47.03 -32.52
CA ALA A 1118 12.53 46.43 -31.22
C ALA A 1118 14.01 46.07 -31.09
N THR A 1119 14.57 46.27 -29.90
CA THR A 1119 15.93 45.85 -29.56
C THR A 1119 15.95 44.37 -29.21
N ARG A 1120 17.12 43.73 -29.34
CA ARG A 1120 17.31 42.34 -28.87
C ARG A 1120 16.99 42.19 -27.38
N ALA A 1121 17.33 43.18 -26.57
CA ALA A 1121 17.01 43.19 -25.15
C ALA A 1121 15.49 43.20 -24.88
N GLU A 1122 14.71 43.97 -25.64
CA GLU A 1122 13.25 43.97 -25.53
C GLU A 1122 12.64 42.63 -25.96
N VAL A 1123 13.20 41.98 -26.99
CA VAL A 1123 12.79 40.63 -27.42
C VAL A 1123 13.14 39.58 -26.37
N ALA A 1124 14.33 39.64 -25.75
CA ALA A 1124 14.73 38.75 -24.67
C ALA A 1124 13.76 38.82 -23.49
N VAL A 1125 13.43 40.04 -23.04
CA VAL A 1125 12.47 40.24 -21.96
C VAL A 1125 11.08 39.72 -22.36
N GLY A 1126 10.64 40.00 -23.59
CA GLY A 1126 9.33 39.54 -24.06
C GLY A 1126 9.18 38.01 -24.10
N ILE A 1127 10.27 37.28 -24.39
CA ILE A 1127 10.27 35.81 -24.40
C ILE A 1127 10.47 35.27 -22.98
N ALA A 1128 11.46 35.77 -22.24
CA ALA A 1128 11.82 35.30 -20.91
C ALA A 1128 10.75 35.57 -19.85
N GLU A 1129 9.93 36.63 -20.00
CA GLU A 1129 8.81 36.92 -19.11
C GLU A 1129 7.46 36.43 -19.66
N SER A 1130 7.47 35.61 -20.70
CA SER A 1130 6.24 34.97 -21.17
C SER A 1130 5.73 33.95 -20.13
N SER A 1131 4.42 33.73 -20.10
CA SER A 1131 3.83 32.69 -19.23
C SER A 1131 4.41 31.30 -19.52
N GLU A 1132 4.82 31.04 -20.76
CA GLU A 1132 5.49 29.80 -21.14
C GLU A 1132 6.87 29.67 -20.51
N ALA A 1133 7.67 30.75 -20.50
CA ALA A 1133 8.96 30.78 -19.83
C ALA A 1133 8.83 30.62 -18.31
N GLN A 1134 7.85 31.30 -17.70
CA GLN A 1134 7.54 31.17 -16.28
C GLN A 1134 7.20 29.72 -15.92
N ASN A 1135 6.38 29.06 -16.73
CA ASN A 1135 6.04 27.65 -16.51
C ASN A 1135 7.23 26.71 -16.76
N HIS A 1136 8.03 26.96 -17.79
CA HIS A 1136 9.19 26.13 -18.11
C HIS A 1136 10.27 26.20 -17.02
N LEU A 1137 10.49 27.40 -16.47
CA LEU A 1137 11.56 27.67 -15.52
C LEU A 1137 11.11 27.62 -14.04
N LEU A 1138 9.85 27.29 -13.78
CA LEU A 1138 9.25 27.25 -12.44
C LEU A 1138 10.07 26.37 -11.48
N SER A 1139 10.46 25.17 -11.91
CA SER A 1139 11.21 24.23 -11.06
C SER A 1139 12.65 24.66 -10.81
N GLN A 1140 13.18 25.62 -11.56
CA GLN A 1140 14.52 26.14 -11.41
C GLN A 1140 14.56 27.45 -10.62
N ILE A 1141 13.45 28.19 -10.59
CA ILE A 1141 13.39 29.56 -10.05
C ILE A 1141 12.44 29.62 -8.86
N GLU A 1142 11.14 29.49 -9.06
CA GLU A 1142 10.14 29.67 -8.00
C GLU A 1142 10.03 28.47 -7.04
N SER A 1143 10.29 27.25 -7.53
CA SER A 1143 10.16 26.00 -6.75
C SER A 1143 11.49 25.29 -6.46
N GLY A 1144 12.60 25.66 -7.12
CA GLY A 1144 13.90 24.97 -6.93
C GLY A 1144 15.13 25.84 -6.70
N TRP A 1145 15.03 27.17 -6.82
CA TRP A 1145 16.06 28.14 -6.39
C TRP A 1145 17.50 27.81 -6.81
N HIS A 1146 17.69 27.49 -8.09
CA HIS A 1146 18.99 27.08 -8.59
C HIS A 1146 19.98 28.26 -8.67
N LEU A 1147 21.11 28.14 -7.98
CA LEU A 1147 22.29 28.99 -8.17
C LEU A 1147 23.47 28.14 -8.64
N VAL A 1148 24.30 28.70 -9.52
CA VAL A 1148 25.64 28.15 -9.78
C VAL A 1148 26.64 28.69 -8.75
N ALA A 1149 27.61 27.84 -8.39
CA ALA A 1149 28.64 28.14 -7.39
C ALA A 1149 29.67 29.17 -7.87
#